data_AF-A0A8H7G4T9-F1
#
_entry.id   AF-A0A8H7G4T9-F1
#
_cell.length_a   1.000
_cell.length_b   1.000
_cell.length_c   1.000
_cell.angle_alpha   90.00
_cell.angle_beta   90.00
_cell.angle_gamma   90.00
#
_symmetry.space_group_name_H-M   'P 1'
#
loop_
_entity.id
_entity.type
_entity.pdbx_description
1 polymer ?
#
loop_
_entity_poly.entity_id
_entity_poly.type
_entity_poly.pdbx_seq_one_letter_code
_entity_poly.pdbx_strand_id
1 'polypeptide(L)'
;MRVLCVAEKPSIARSISAILSGGQFQTRPSANKYIKNFDFTYPQTNSTFTVTSVSGHLTTHDFGDDHRKWNSCDPFALFDAPIETKISTDSKTIERNLLNESRSADMLMIWTDCDREGEHIGMEIANVCRKSKRNIIVKRARFSAIIAQQIHNAAQHPVELDRAQADAVDARILLDLRIGAAFTRMQTLALQSRFAQLNDKRDPVSYGPCQFPTLGFVVSRYTQVKSFKPEMFWYIFLSLSRTTSSSSAPEETVFTWRRGHLFEFPVASAIYEHVVSNPVAHVVKVVQKPTKKWLLKLAPKKLLDVGLPYCPFRYINIAEKLYQQGFLSYPRTETDIFDPQFDHMSLIHKQSVDPSWGAFATNLETGGGFTNPRRGKKDDKAHPPIHPTAHAGNLAGDEKRVYEFITRRYLACCSKDAEGWEKTVEIECGAESFHASGLTILARNYLDVYPYDKWTGKIIPDFEEGEEFMPSVCELREGETSRPSYLTEADLVSLMDKNGIGTDATIAQHIQTIVDREYVLERMEGATKYLVPSTLGIGLIEGYNQIGFERSLSKPQLRRETERSMVQICQGNKTKQQMLVESIEQYKDMFIRAKADFNKVVSSVRNYIEGNGAAGGGGAGGNGGNGGAGGGGGGGGGGGGGGGGGGEGGGGRGGRGGAGRGAARGGGAPPSTRGRRGRGGAAAARAPPPPPDDDDDFGAAPPAPAPRSRARQPPPPPPQPLQPNNRAGGDVGPSCKCGIPAEERTVTKESASKGKRFWTCGNNRTCDFFEWQGAPPGPSGPVASGSGSRASVVPAKRTYSNRTGEEPARQCICKEDAVQRTVVKEGPNKGKVFWTCHKTMDVKCDFFEWGDEPPRNAGASGGGNAGGMARTNSAAGSGASSGECYKVRSHITAPPPAADGV
;
A
#
# COMPACT_ATOMS: atom_id res chain seq x y z
N MET A 1 -9.05 -39.29 -28.76
CA MET A 1 -7.67 -38.77 -28.55
C MET A 1 -7.25 -39.01 -27.11
N ARG A 2 -5.96 -38.97 -26.75
CA ARG A 2 -5.49 -38.94 -25.35
C ARG A 2 -5.05 -37.53 -24.96
N VAL A 3 -5.62 -37.00 -23.88
CA VAL A 3 -5.39 -35.62 -23.42
C VAL A 3 -4.82 -35.64 -21.99
N LEU A 4 -3.61 -35.13 -21.82
CA LEU A 4 -3.01 -34.86 -20.52
C LEU A 4 -3.47 -33.47 -20.05
N CYS A 5 -4.29 -33.41 -19.02
CA CYS A 5 -4.76 -32.18 -18.42
C CYS A 5 -3.91 -31.86 -17.16
N VAL A 6 -3.34 -30.67 -17.06
CA VAL A 6 -2.48 -30.31 -15.91
C VAL A 6 -2.98 -29.04 -15.24
N ALA A 7 -3.46 -29.16 -14.00
CA ALA A 7 -3.89 -28.03 -13.17
C ALA A 7 -2.79 -27.51 -12.24
N GLU A 8 -2.96 -26.30 -11.70
CA GLU A 8 -1.94 -25.68 -10.84
C GLU A 8 -1.77 -26.37 -9.48
N LYS A 9 -2.86 -26.94 -8.94
CA LYS A 9 -2.95 -27.42 -7.56
C LYS A 9 -3.73 -28.75 -7.47
N PRO A 10 -3.45 -29.63 -6.49
CA PRO A 10 -4.12 -30.93 -6.35
C PRO A 10 -5.62 -30.87 -6.11
N SER A 11 -6.08 -29.79 -5.45
CA SER A 11 -7.49 -29.45 -5.25
C SER A 11 -8.19 -29.23 -6.59
N ILE A 12 -7.65 -28.34 -7.41
CA ILE A 12 -8.19 -27.93 -8.71
C ILE A 12 -8.28 -29.14 -9.66
N ALA A 13 -7.22 -29.96 -9.75
CA ALA A 13 -7.23 -31.18 -10.55
C ALA A 13 -8.35 -32.16 -10.16
N ARG A 14 -8.58 -32.36 -8.85
CA ARG A 14 -9.66 -33.22 -8.36
C ARG A 14 -11.03 -32.65 -8.72
N SER A 15 -11.25 -31.35 -8.51
CA SER A 15 -12.53 -30.68 -8.81
C SER A 15 -12.86 -30.72 -10.32
N ILE A 16 -11.88 -30.45 -11.18
CA ILE A 16 -12.01 -30.58 -12.64
C ILE A 16 -12.36 -32.03 -13.04
N SER A 17 -11.67 -33.02 -12.47
CA SER A 17 -11.92 -34.44 -12.75
C SER A 17 -13.33 -34.86 -12.35
N ALA A 18 -13.76 -34.48 -11.14
CA ALA A 18 -15.09 -34.80 -10.62
C ALA A 18 -16.21 -34.17 -11.47
N ILE A 19 -16.00 -32.95 -11.97
CA ILE A 19 -16.93 -32.29 -12.90
C ILE A 19 -16.95 -33.02 -14.25
N LEU A 20 -15.80 -33.13 -14.93
CA LEU A 20 -15.74 -33.58 -16.32
C LEU A 20 -16.17 -35.04 -16.50
N SER A 21 -16.04 -35.88 -15.47
CA SER A 21 -16.45 -37.30 -15.52
C SER A 21 -17.75 -37.61 -14.76
N GLY A 22 -18.45 -36.61 -14.22
CA GLY A 22 -19.63 -36.86 -13.36
C GLY A 22 -19.30 -37.69 -12.11
N GLY A 23 -18.09 -37.53 -11.57
CA GLY A 23 -17.54 -38.31 -10.46
C GLY A 23 -16.98 -39.69 -10.84
N GLN A 24 -17.11 -40.14 -12.08
CA GLN A 24 -16.66 -41.47 -12.54
C GLN A 24 -15.23 -41.41 -13.10
N PHE A 25 -14.22 -41.39 -12.24
CA PHE A 25 -12.80 -41.41 -12.65
C PHE A 25 -11.98 -42.49 -11.91
N GLN A 26 -11.03 -43.11 -12.61
CA GLN A 26 -10.02 -43.96 -11.98
C GLN A 26 -8.92 -43.08 -11.40
N THR A 27 -8.43 -43.38 -10.18
CA THR A 27 -7.29 -42.66 -9.59
C THR A 27 -6.03 -43.52 -9.63
N ARG A 28 -5.02 -43.09 -10.38
CA ARG A 28 -3.66 -43.65 -10.34
C ARG A 28 -2.75 -42.85 -9.38
N PRO A 29 -1.89 -43.52 -8.60
CA PRO A 29 -0.87 -42.84 -7.81
C PRO A 29 0.27 -42.31 -8.70
N SER A 30 0.81 -41.14 -8.37
CA SER A 30 2.12 -40.70 -8.85
C SER A 30 3.21 -41.01 -7.81
N ALA A 31 4.47 -40.78 -8.16
CA ALA A 31 5.60 -40.83 -7.22
C ALA A 31 5.55 -39.73 -6.13
N ASN A 32 4.70 -38.71 -6.28
CA ASN A 32 4.48 -37.68 -5.29
C ASN A 32 3.30 -38.06 -4.36
N LYS A 33 3.45 -37.84 -3.06
CA LYS A 33 2.43 -38.15 -2.04
C LYS A 33 1.09 -37.44 -2.31
N TYR A 34 1.12 -36.21 -2.78
CA TYR A 34 -0.05 -35.33 -2.94
C TYR A 34 -0.60 -35.33 -4.37
N ILE A 35 0.26 -35.33 -5.40
CA ILE A 35 -0.16 -35.39 -6.80
C ILE A 35 -0.72 -36.78 -7.15
N LYS A 36 -1.82 -36.82 -7.88
CA LYS A 36 -2.48 -38.03 -8.40
C LYS A 36 -2.85 -37.81 -9.86
N ASN A 37 -3.06 -38.90 -10.60
CA ASN A 37 -3.51 -38.88 -11.97
C ASN A 37 -4.93 -39.45 -11.99
N PHE A 38 -5.87 -38.74 -12.62
CA PHE A 38 -7.29 -39.08 -12.66
C PHE A 38 -7.69 -39.38 -14.10
N ASP A 39 -8.02 -40.63 -14.39
CA ASP A 39 -8.25 -41.12 -15.75
C ASP A 39 -9.74 -41.39 -15.99
N PHE A 40 -10.27 -40.86 -17.10
CA PHE A 40 -11.66 -41.08 -17.52
C PHE A 40 -11.81 -40.87 -19.03
N THR A 41 -12.94 -41.30 -19.60
CA THR A 41 -13.34 -40.91 -20.95
C THR A 41 -14.27 -39.70 -20.84
N TYR A 42 -14.04 -38.68 -21.66
CA TYR A 42 -14.87 -37.47 -21.75
C TYR A 42 -15.70 -37.51 -23.05
N PRO A 43 -16.99 -37.91 -23.00
CA PRO A 43 -17.78 -38.22 -24.20
C PRO A 43 -17.92 -37.05 -25.18
N GLN A 44 -18.05 -35.83 -24.67
CA GLN A 44 -18.25 -34.59 -25.42
C GLN A 44 -17.11 -34.29 -26.43
N THR A 45 -15.95 -34.92 -26.28
CA THR A 45 -14.79 -34.78 -27.19
C THR A 45 -14.25 -36.13 -27.69
N ASN A 46 -14.99 -37.23 -27.46
CA ASN A 46 -14.59 -38.61 -27.75
C ASN A 46 -13.12 -38.92 -27.40
N SER A 47 -12.71 -38.57 -26.18
CA SER A 47 -11.30 -38.56 -25.78
C SER A 47 -11.09 -39.07 -24.36
N THR A 48 -9.96 -39.74 -24.15
CA THR A 48 -9.51 -40.19 -22.82
C THR A 48 -8.71 -39.05 -22.18
N PHE A 49 -9.15 -38.59 -21.02
CA PHE A 49 -8.51 -37.54 -20.24
C PHE A 49 -7.72 -38.19 -19.10
N THR A 50 -6.49 -37.74 -18.91
CA THR A 50 -5.67 -37.98 -17.71
C THR A 50 -5.42 -36.63 -17.06
N VAL A 51 -6.12 -36.33 -15.97
CA VAL A 51 -5.98 -35.07 -15.23
C VAL A 51 -4.95 -35.24 -14.11
N THR A 52 -3.99 -34.33 -14.00
CA THR A 52 -2.99 -34.28 -12.93
C THR A 52 -2.75 -32.82 -12.53
N SER A 53 -1.77 -32.57 -11.66
CA SER A 53 -1.43 -31.21 -11.21
C SER A 53 0.04 -30.99 -10.94
N VAL A 54 0.41 -29.71 -10.84
CA VAL A 54 1.63 -29.22 -10.19
C VAL A 54 1.31 -28.74 -8.76
N SER A 55 2.19 -27.93 -8.17
CA SER A 55 2.02 -27.32 -6.84
C SER A 55 2.37 -25.82 -6.88
N GLY A 56 1.89 -25.10 -7.90
CA GLY A 56 2.47 -23.84 -8.35
C GLY A 56 3.68 -24.06 -9.28
N HIS A 57 4.64 -23.13 -9.27
CA HIS A 57 5.84 -23.19 -10.12
C HIS A 57 6.64 -24.49 -9.97
N LEU A 58 7.09 -25.02 -11.10
CA LEU A 58 8.03 -26.13 -11.22
C LEU A 58 9.49 -25.66 -11.21
N THR A 59 9.76 -24.44 -11.65
CA THR A 59 11.12 -23.91 -11.81
C THR A 59 11.50 -22.81 -10.83
N THR A 60 12.76 -22.83 -10.40
CA THR A 60 13.44 -21.74 -9.68
C THR A 60 14.49 -21.11 -10.59
N HIS A 61 14.67 -19.80 -10.44
CA HIS A 61 15.66 -19.00 -11.17
C HIS A 61 16.72 -18.53 -10.15
N ASP A 62 17.99 -18.83 -10.40
CA ASP A 62 19.12 -18.40 -9.55
C ASP A 62 20.36 -18.18 -10.44
N PHE A 63 21.40 -17.55 -9.93
CA PHE A 63 22.65 -17.37 -10.67
C PHE A 63 23.46 -18.67 -10.72
N GLY A 64 24.30 -18.81 -11.76
CA GLY A 64 25.31 -19.88 -11.82
C GLY A 64 26.27 -19.87 -10.62
N ASP A 65 26.90 -21.01 -10.33
CA ASP A 65 27.59 -21.23 -9.04
C ASP A 65 28.74 -20.25 -8.74
N ASP A 66 29.37 -19.69 -9.77
CA ASP A 66 30.38 -18.61 -9.66
C ASP A 66 29.81 -17.30 -9.08
N HIS A 67 28.52 -17.06 -9.25
CA HIS A 67 27.82 -15.83 -8.87
C HIS A 67 26.82 -16.04 -7.73
N ARG A 68 26.40 -17.29 -7.47
CA ARG A 68 25.40 -17.67 -6.46
C ARG A 68 25.81 -17.36 -5.03
N LYS A 69 27.10 -17.52 -4.71
CA LYS A 69 27.65 -17.23 -3.37
C LYS A 69 27.77 -15.72 -3.18
N TRP A 70 27.46 -15.25 -1.97
CA TRP A 70 27.39 -13.80 -1.70
C TRP A 70 28.72 -13.06 -1.94
N ASN A 71 29.84 -13.70 -1.63
CA ASN A 71 31.18 -13.11 -1.70
C ASN A 71 32.02 -13.60 -2.90
N SER A 72 31.42 -14.27 -3.90
CA SER A 72 32.17 -14.80 -5.06
C SER A 72 32.26 -13.84 -6.25
N CYS A 73 31.50 -12.75 -6.24
CA CYS A 73 31.53 -11.70 -7.26
C CYS A 73 31.20 -10.33 -6.65
N ASP A 74 31.59 -9.23 -7.31
CA ASP A 74 31.08 -7.91 -6.95
C ASP A 74 29.56 -7.84 -7.25
N PRO A 75 28.72 -7.27 -6.37
CA PRO A 75 27.28 -7.24 -6.61
C PRO A 75 26.84 -6.53 -7.91
N PHE A 76 27.67 -5.68 -8.51
CA PHE A 76 27.40 -5.10 -9.83
C PHE A 76 27.39 -6.16 -10.95
N ALA A 77 28.22 -7.20 -10.86
CA ALA A 77 28.28 -8.26 -11.87
C ALA A 77 26.93 -9.01 -12.02
N LEU A 78 26.09 -9.00 -10.99
CA LEU A 78 24.77 -9.66 -10.99
C LEU A 78 23.77 -9.03 -11.97
N PHE A 79 24.02 -7.83 -12.49
CA PHE A 79 23.22 -7.27 -13.58
C PHE A 79 23.44 -7.99 -14.91
N ASP A 80 24.63 -8.56 -15.14
CA ASP A 80 25.00 -9.24 -16.39
C ASP A 80 25.19 -10.76 -16.24
N ALA A 81 25.44 -11.25 -15.02
CA ALA A 81 25.69 -12.66 -14.71
C ALA A 81 24.62 -13.61 -15.29
N PRO A 82 24.99 -14.83 -15.73
CA PRO A 82 24.02 -15.79 -16.23
C PRO A 82 23.06 -16.24 -15.13
N ILE A 83 21.77 -16.32 -15.48
CA ILE A 83 20.71 -16.88 -14.63
C ILE A 83 20.35 -18.25 -15.19
N GLU A 84 20.31 -19.25 -14.31
CA GLU A 84 20.00 -20.64 -14.63
C GLU A 84 18.61 -20.99 -14.09
N THR A 85 17.70 -21.36 -14.99
CA THR A 85 16.37 -21.87 -14.64
C THR A 85 16.45 -23.38 -14.40
N LYS A 86 16.19 -23.81 -13.16
CA LYS A 86 16.29 -25.20 -12.71
C LYS A 86 14.94 -25.70 -12.18
N ILE A 87 14.65 -26.98 -12.33
CA ILE A 87 13.47 -27.61 -11.68
C ILE A 87 13.73 -27.67 -10.16
N SER A 88 12.78 -27.19 -9.37
CA SER A 88 12.90 -27.14 -7.91
C SER A 88 13.03 -28.56 -7.31
N THR A 89 13.73 -28.68 -6.18
CA THR A 89 14.13 -29.99 -5.63
C THR A 89 12.94 -30.85 -5.22
N ASP A 90 11.87 -30.23 -4.74
CA ASP A 90 10.57 -30.83 -4.44
C ASP A 90 9.76 -31.16 -5.72
N SER A 91 9.79 -30.28 -6.72
CA SER A 91 9.10 -30.49 -8.01
C SER A 91 9.68 -31.60 -8.88
N LYS A 92 10.89 -32.12 -8.61
CA LYS A 92 11.46 -33.26 -9.37
C LYS A 92 10.54 -34.49 -9.43
N THR A 93 9.75 -34.74 -8.39
CA THR A 93 8.76 -35.83 -8.38
C THR A 93 7.57 -35.56 -9.31
N ILE A 94 7.21 -34.28 -9.47
CA ILE A 94 6.15 -33.79 -10.37
C ILE A 94 6.65 -33.77 -11.81
N GLU A 95 7.88 -33.30 -12.06
CA GLU A 95 8.52 -33.36 -13.38
C GLU A 95 8.53 -34.79 -13.92
N ARG A 96 8.95 -35.77 -13.11
CA ARG A 96 8.94 -37.19 -13.51
C ARG A 96 7.53 -37.71 -13.84
N ASN A 97 6.50 -37.21 -13.16
CA ASN A 97 5.11 -37.54 -13.49
C ASN A 97 4.69 -36.95 -14.85
N LEU A 98 4.93 -35.64 -15.05
CA LEU A 98 4.64 -34.95 -16.32
C LEU A 98 5.40 -35.57 -17.51
N LEU A 99 6.67 -35.94 -17.32
CA LEU A 99 7.49 -36.62 -18.33
C LEU A 99 6.97 -38.02 -18.67
N ASN A 100 6.37 -38.74 -17.72
CA ASN A 100 5.80 -40.06 -17.97
C ASN A 100 4.48 -39.96 -18.75
N GLU A 101 3.51 -39.19 -18.24
CA GLU A 101 2.17 -39.11 -18.85
C GLU A 101 2.19 -38.43 -20.23
N SER A 102 3.10 -37.46 -20.46
CA SER A 102 3.22 -36.79 -21.77
C SER A 102 3.75 -37.67 -22.91
N ARG A 103 4.27 -38.88 -22.61
CA ARG A 103 4.67 -39.85 -23.66
C ARG A 103 3.46 -40.44 -24.37
N SER A 104 2.39 -40.72 -23.62
CA SER A 104 1.19 -41.42 -24.11
C SER A 104 0.06 -40.48 -24.52
N ALA A 105 0.15 -39.19 -24.19
CA ALA A 105 -0.82 -38.16 -24.56
C ALA A 105 -0.54 -37.56 -25.96
N ASP A 106 -1.60 -37.27 -26.71
CA ASP A 106 -1.55 -36.58 -28.01
C ASP A 106 -1.55 -35.06 -27.83
N MET A 107 -2.30 -34.59 -26.82
CA MET A 107 -2.46 -33.20 -26.45
C MET A 107 -2.16 -32.99 -24.96
N LEU A 108 -1.50 -31.88 -24.65
CA LEU A 108 -1.39 -31.29 -23.32
C LEU A 108 -2.40 -30.14 -23.22
N MET A 109 -3.30 -30.19 -22.25
CA MET A 109 -4.24 -29.12 -21.93
C MET A 109 -3.88 -28.49 -20.57
N ILE A 110 -3.57 -27.20 -20.57
CA ILE A 110 -3.23 -26.43 -19.39
C ILE A 110 -4.50 -25.97 -18.67
N TRP A 111 -4.59 -26.28 -17.39
CA TRP A 111 -5.68 -25.98 -16.45
C TRP A 111 -5.18 -25.24 -15.19
N THR A 112 -4.10 -24.47 -15.32
CA THR A 112 -3.65 -23.54 -14.27
C THR A 112 -4.71 -22.46 -14.02
N ASP A 113 -4.59 -21.69 -12.93
CA ASP A 113 -5.47 -20.53 -12.74
C ASP A 113 -5.26 -19.53 -13.91
N CYS A 114 -6.25 -18.69 -14.23
CA CYS A 114 -6.29 -17.97 -15.53
C CYS A 114 -5.66 -16.56 -15.53
N ASP A 115 -4.78 -16.28 -14.57
CA ASP A 115 -3.95 -15.09 -14.51
C ASP A 115 -2.60 -15.26 -15.23
N ARG A 116 -1.71 -14.25 -15.11
CA ARG A 116 -0.39 -14.26 -15.75
C ARG A 116 0.56 -15.29 -15.15
N GLU A 117 0.52 -15.50 -13.82
CA GLU A 117 1.34 -16.53 -13.16
C GLU A 117 0.92 -17.93 -13.67
N GLY A 118 -0.38 -18.16 -13.82
CA GLY A 118 -0.92 -19.39 -14.39
C GLY A 118 -0.54 -19.63 -15.86
N GLU A 119 -0.42 -18.59 -16.70
CA GLU A 119 0.15 -18.74 -18.06
C GLU A 119 1.65 -19.09 -18.00
N HIS A 120 2.42 -18.51 -17.08
CA HIS A 120 3.84 -18.82 -16.89
C HIS A 120 4.04 -20.28 -16.43
N ILE A 121 3.32 -20.72 -15.40
CA ILE A 121 3.32 -22.10 -14.92
C ILE A 121 2.85 -23.05 -16.05
N GLY A 122 1.87 -22.62 -16.86
CA GLY A 122 1.46 -23.34 -18.07
C GLY A 122 2.61 -23.53 -19.08
N MET A 123 3.47 -22.52 -19.24
CA MET A 123 4.66 -22.59 -20.10
C MET A 123 5.76 -23.48 -19.49
N GLU A 124 5.95 -23.46 -18.18
CA GLU A 124 6.86 -24.39 -17.46
C GLU A 124 6.43 -25.85 -17.70
N ILE A 125 5.15 -26.16 -17.51
CA ILE A 125 4.56 -27.48 -17.78
C ILE A 125 4.76 -27.87 -19.24
N ALA A 126 4.44 -26.97 -20.18
CA ALA A 126 4.61 -27.22 -21.61
C ALA A 126 6.07 -27.51 -22.00
N ASN A 127 7.02 -26.77 -21.41
CA ASN A 127 8.45 -26.98 -21.61
C ASN A 127 8.92 -28.32 -21.04
N VAL A 128 8.44 -28.73 -19.86
CA VAL A 128 8.71 -30.07 -19.28
C VAL A 128 8.16 -31.18 -20.18
N CYS A 129 6.89 -31.13 -20.57
CA CYS A 129 6.29 -32.17 -21.42
C CYS A 129 6.96 -32.27 -22.80
N ARG A 130 7.41 -31.14 -23.37
CA ARG A 130 8.15 -31.12 -24.65
C ARG A 130 9.53 -31.78 -24.56
N LYS A 131 10.14 -31.94 -23.37
CA LYS A 131 11.34 -32.79 -23.20
C LYS A 131 11.05 -34.27 -23.50
N SER A 132 9.81 -34.72 -23.27
CA SER A 132 9.37 -36.11 -23.48
C SER A 132 8.75 -36.31 -24.87
N LYS A 133 7.94 -35.36 -25.34
CA LYS A 133 7.27 -35.39 -26.65
C LYS A 133 7.31 -33.99 -27.30
N ARG A 134 8.39 -33.70 -28.04
CA ARG A 134 8.70 -32.36 -28.62
C ARG A 134 7.53 -31.73 -29.38
N ASN A 135 6.77 -32.55 -30.11
CA ASN A 135 5.67 -32.12 -30.98
C ASN A 135 4.28 -32.35 -30.34
N ILE A 136 4.18 -32.42 -29.00
CA ILE A 136 2.88 -32.50 -28.32
C ILE A 136 2.06 -31.23 -28.60
N ILE A 137 0.79 -31.39 -28.95
CA ILE A 137 -0.14 -30.27 -29.14
C ILE A 137 -0.39 -29.64 -27.77
N VAL A 138 -0.14 -28.34 -27.61
CA VAL A 138 -0.41 -27.63 -26.35
C VAL A 138 -1.64 -26.76 -26.53
N LYS A 139 -2.56 -26.83 -25.57
CA LYS A 139 -3.82 -26.08 -25.53
C LYS A 139 -4.07 -25.55 -24.12
N ARG A 140 -4.96 -24.56 -24.00
CA ARG A 140 -5.27 -23.85 -22.76
C ARG A 140 -6.77 -23.83 -22.50
N ALA A 141 -7.19 -24.42 -21.39
CA ALA A 141 -8.54 -24.26 -20.86
C ALA A 141 -8.62 -22.90 -20.13
N ARG A 142 -9.61 -22.07 -20.47
CA ARG A 142 -9.88 -20.77 -19.83
C ARG A 142 -11.19 -20.82 -19.05
N PHE A 143 -11.15 -20.46 -17.77
CA PHE A 143 -12.28 -20.51 -16.83
C PHE A 143 -12.12 -19.44 -15.75
N SER A 144 -13.22 -18.98 -15.15
CA SER A 144 -13.25 -17.99 -14.08
C SER A 144 -13.82 -18.51 -12.76
N ALA A 145 -14.42 -19.70 -12.77
CA ALA A 145 -14.95 -20.38 -11.60
C ALA A 145 -14.92 -21.90 -11.83
N ILE A 146 -14.70 -22.67 -10.76
CA ILE A 146 -14.68 -24.14 -10.82
C ILE A 146 -16.13 -24.66 -10.73
N ILE A 147 -16.92 -24.38 -11.77
CA ILE A 147 -18.34 -24.76 -11.89
C ILE A 147 -18.60 -25.52 -13.19
N ALA A 148 -19.55 -26.46 -13.16
CA ALA A 148 -19.76 -27.45 -14.23
C ALA A 148 -19.86 -26.83 -15.64
N GLN A 149 -20.67 -25.79 -15.80
CA GLN A 149 -20.88 -25.09 -17.08
C GLN A 149 -19.57 -24.51 -17.65
N GLN A 150 -18.78 -23.79 -16.85
CA GLN A 150 -17.52 -23.19 -17.31
C GLN A 150 -16.45 -24.24 -17.59
N ILE A 151 -16.35 -25.26 -16.74
CA ILE A 151 -15.34 -26.32 -16.89
C ILE A 151 -15.66 -27.21 -18.12
N HIS A 152 -16.91 -27.57 -18.37
CA HIS A 152 -17.29 -28.24 -19.62
C HIS A 152 -17.07 -27.36 -20.86
N ASN A 153 -17.37 -26.06 -20.78
CA ASN A 153 -17.09 -25.13 -21.89
C ASN A 153 -15.58 -25.04 -22.19
N ALA A 154 -14.75 -24.89 -21.16
CA ALA A 154 -13.30 -24.80 -21.29
C ALA A 154 -12.64 -26.07 -21.84
N ALA A 155 -13.22 -27.25 -21.56
CA ALA A 155 -12.75 -28.53 -22.09
C ALA A 155 -13.15 -28.75 -23.57
N GLN A 156 -14.26 -28.16 -24.03
CA GLN A 156 -14.75 -28.27 -25.41
C GLN A 156 -14.19 -27.16 -26.34
N HIS A 157 -13.88 -25.99 -25.79
CA HIS A 157 -13.36 -24.83 -26.54
C HIS A 157 -12.01 -24.32 -26.01
N PRO A 158 -10.96 -25.17 -25.98
CA PRO A 158 -9.65 -24.78 -25.48
C PRO A 158 -8.88 -23.91 -26.51
N VAL A 159 -8.24 -22.85 -26.02
CA VAL A 159 -7.51 -21.85 -26.81
C VAL A 159 -6.00 -22.15 -26.86
N GLU A 160 -5.21 -21.26 -27.45
CA GLU A 160 -3.74 -21.30 -27.34
C GLU A 160 -3.26 -20.81 -25.97
N LEU A 161 -2.07 -21.27 -25.55
CA LEU A 161 -1.41 -20.78 -24.34
C LEU A 161 -0.76 -19.41 -24.60
N ASP A 162 -1.01 -18.42 -23.75
CA ASP A 162 -0.55 -17.05 -23.97
C ASP A 162 0.94 -16.90 -23.61
N ARG A 163 1.77 -17.00 -24.64
CA ARG A 163 3.21 -16.79 -24.51
C ARG A 163 3.58 -15.35 -24.10
N ALA A 164 2.81 -14.34 -24.49
CA ALA A 164 3.14 -12.95 -24.17
C ALA A 164 2.93 -12.66 -22.67
N GLN A 165 1.87 -13.21 -22.07
CA GLN A 165 1.67 -13.17 -20.62
C GLN A 165 2.76 -13.93 -19.85
N ALA A 166 3.17 -15.11 -20.33
CA ALA A 166 4.28 -15.86 -19.75
C ALA A 166 5.63 -15.10 -19.88
N ASP A 167 5.97 -14.59 -21.06
CA ASP A 167 7.20 -13.81 -21.30
C ASP A 167 7.23 -12.50 -20.48
N ALA A 168 6.07 -11.92 -20.11
CA ALA A 168 5.99 -10.77 -19.20
C ALA A 168 6.27 -11.14 -17.73
N VAL A 169 5.86 -12.33 -17.28
CA VAL A 169 6.17 -12.84 -15.93
C VAL A 169 7.65 -13.19 -15.79
N ASP A 170 8.21 -13.91 -16.76
CA ASP A 170 9.65 -14.24 -16.77
C ASP A 170 10.50 -12.95 -16.79
N ALA A 171 10.10 -11.94 -17.57
CA ALA A 171 10.76 -10.62 -17.55
C ALA A 171 10.80 -10.01 -16.13
N ARG A 172 9.70 -10.08 -15.37
CA ARG A 172 9.65 -9.61 -13.98
C ARG A 172 10.52 -10.46 -13.05
N ILE A 173 10.43 -11.79 -13.13
CA ILE A 173 11.20 -12.70 -12.26
C ILE A 173 12.70 -12.46 -12.43
N LEU A 174 13.18 -12.40 -13.68
CA LEU A 174 14.59 -12.17 -13.99
C LEU A 174 15.05 -10.77 -13.54
N LEU A 175 14.23 -9.73 -13.75
CA LEU A 175 14.55 -8.36 -13.38
C LEU A 175 14.58 -8.16 -11.85
N ASP A 176 13.56 -8.65 -11.14
CA ASP A 176 13.46 -8.55 -9.68
C ASP A 176 14.58 -9.36 -8.99
N LEU A 177 15.00 -10.50 -9.56
CA LEU A 177 16.17 -11.26 -9.11
C LEU A 177 17.47 -10.46 -9.26
N ARG A 178 17.73 -9.85 -10.43
CA ARG A 178 18.96 -9.06 -10.69
C ARG A 178 19.06 -7.86 -9.76
N ILE A 179 18.05 -7.00 -9.77
CA ILE A 179 18.04 -5.77 -8.95
C ILE A 179 18.06 -6.14 -7.47
N GLY A 180 17.21 -7.10 -7.06
CA GLY A 180 17.09 -7.54 -5.68
C GLY A 180 18.40 -8.07 -5.13
N ALA A 181 19.06 -8.98 -5.85
CA ALA A 181 20.34 -9.55 -5.41
C ALA A 181 21.47 -8.52 -5.38
N ALA A 182 21.60 -7.67 -6.42
CA ALA A 182 22.64 -6.65 -6.50
C ALA A 182 22.56 -5.66 -5.32
N PHE A 183 21.42 -5.00 -5.14
CA PHE A 183 21.23 -4.02 -4.06
C PHE A 183 21.24 -4.69 -2.68
N THR A 184 20.63 -5.87 -2.51
CA THR A 184 20.64 -6.59 -1.21
C THR A 184 22.05 -6.92 -0.78
N ARG A 185 22.89 -7.52 -1.64
CA ARG A 185 24.27 -7.88 -1.27
C ARG A 185 25.09 -6.63 -0.98
N MET A 186 25.01 -5.60 -1.82
CA MET A 186 25.71 -4.33 -1.60
C MET A 186 25.38 -3.75 -0.21
N GLN A 187 24.09 -3.53 0.08
CA GLN A 187 23.70 -2.85 1.32
C GLN A 187 23.88 -3.74 2.55
N THR A 188 23.63 -5.05 2.46
CA THR A 188 23.84 -5.96 3.59
C THR A 188 25.31 -6.06 3.97
N LEU A 189 26.20 -6.30 2.99
CA LEU A 189 27.65 -6.40 3.26
C LEU A 189 28.24 -5.08 3.78
N ALA A 190 27.78 -3.93 3.25
CA ALA A 190 28.23 -2.61 3.67
C ALA A 190 27.67 -2.13 5.03
N LEU A 191 26.56 -2.71 5.51
CA LEU A 191 25.93 -2.37 6.79
C LEU A 191 26.30 -3.36 7.91
N GLN A 192 26.26 -4.68 7.67
CA GLN A 192 26.64 -5.69 8.68
C GLN A 192 28.11 -5.57 9.11
N SER A 193 29.01 -5.17 8.20
CA SER A 193 30.41 -4.86 8.52
C SER A 193 30.61 -3.59 9.36
N ARG A 194 29.56 -2.80 9.60
CA ARG A 194 29.63 -1.52 10.34
C ARG A 194 28.72 -1.46 11.58
N PHE A 195 27.70 -2.32 11.67
CA PHE A 195 26.69 -2.31 12.73
C PHE A 195 26.48 -3.72 13.30
N ALA A 196 27.00 -3.98 14.51
CA ALA A 196 26.89 -5.29 15.17
C ALA A 196 25.43 -5.78 15.27
N GLN A 197 24.50 -4.89 15.64
CA GLN A 197 23.06 -5.19 15.74
C GLN A 197 22.44 -5.81 14.46
N LEU A 198 22.99 -5.49 13.28
CA LEU A 198 22.55 -6.04 11.98
C LEU A 198 23.27 -7.34 11.61
N ASN A 199 24.48 -7.55 12.14
CA ASN A 199 25.28 -8.76 11.96
C ASN A 199 24.82 -9.89 12.89
N ASP A 200 24.43 -9.57 14.12
CA ASP A 200 24.04 -10.54 15.15
C ASP A 200 22.76 -11.31 14.78
N LYS A 201 21.78 -10.61 14.18
CA LYS A 201 20.58 -11.25 13.59
C LYS A 201 20.91 -12.13 12.37
N ARG A 202 22.01 -11.86 11.67
CA ARG A 202 22.41 -12.41 10.36
C ARG A 202 21.41 -12.22 9.20
N ASP A 203 20.26 -11.59 9.45
CA ASP A 203 19.24 -11.36 8.44
C ASP A 203 19.72 -10.44 7.30
N PRO A 204 19.46 -10.81 6.03
CA PRO A 204 19.66 -9.92 4.89
C PRO A 204 18.92 -8.59 5.02
N VAL A 205 19.65 -7.49 4.88
CA VAL A 205 19.06 -6.17 4.64
C VAL A 205 18.61 -6.14 3.17
N SER A 206 17.44 -6.71 2.89
CA SER A 206 16.90 -6.89 1.54
C SER A 206 16.54 -5.58 0.84
N TYR A 207 16.82 -5.51 -0.46
CA TYR A 207 16.22 -4.57 -1.39
C TYR A 207 15.32 -5.33 -2.37
N GLY A 208 14.18 -4.74 -2.72
CA GLY A 208 13.34 -5.20 -3.83
C GLY A 208 12.69 -4.00 -4.52
N PRO A 209 12.60 -3.95 -5.86
CA PRO A 209 12.17 -2.76 -6.60
C PRO A 209 10.72 -2.36 -6.35
N CYS A 210 9.84 -3.26 -5.89
CA CYS A 210 8.52 -2.90 -5.37
C CYS A 210 8.47 -2.80 -3.83
N GLN A 211 9.27 -3.60 -3.12
CA GLN A 211 9.38 -3.57 -1.64
C GLN A 211 9.81 -2.17 -1.14
N PHE A 212 10.82 -1.57 -1.77
CA PHE A 212 11.43 -0.33 -1.32
C PHE A 212 10.53 0.93 -1.47
N PRO A 213 9.84 1.18 -2.60
CA PRO A 213 8.85 2.26 -2.67
C PRO A 213 7.61 2.00 -1.81
N THR A 214 7.27 0.74 -1.50
CA THR A 214 6.18 0.40 -0.56
C THR A 214 6.53 0.84 0.86
N LEU A 215 7.74 0.54 1.33
CA LEU A 215 8.31 1.11 2.57
C LEU A 215 8.37 2.65 2.51
N GLY A 216 8.69 3.21 1.34
CA GLY A 216 8.73 4.65 1.09
C GLY A 216 7.40 5.37 1.36
N PHE A 217 6.24 4.74 1.16
CA PHE A 217 4.95 5.30 1.57
C PHE A 217 4.80 5.35 3.09
N VAL A 218 5.17 4.27 3.79
CA VAL A 218 5.05 4.17 5.26
C VAL A 218 5.97 5.16 5.96
N VAL A 219 7.24 5.27 5.53
CA VAL A 219 8.16 6.31 6.02
C VAL A 219 7.64 7.71 5.66
N SER A 220 7.17 7.94 4.43
CA SER A 220 6.66 9.27 4.04
C SER A 220 5.44 9.72 4.85
N ARG A 221 4.55 8.81 5.29
CA ARG A 221 3.48 9.15 6.24
C ARG A 221 4.02 9.35 7.64
N TYR A 222 4.93 8.49 8.12
CA TYR A 222 5.54 8.65 9.45
C TYR A 222 6.23 10.01 9.62
N THR A 223 7.02 10.45 8.63
CA THR A 223 7.65 11.77 8.64
C THR A 223 6.60 12.88 8.68
N GLN A 224 5.52 12.80 7.89
CA GLN A 224 4.41 13.77 7.96
C GLN A 224 3.76 13.82 9.36
N VAL A 225 3.54 12.67 9.99
CA VAL A 225 2.97 12.58 11.36
C VAL A 225 3.93 13.16 12.41
N LYS A 226 5.24 13.00 12.24
CA LYS A 226 6.29 13.49 13.15
C LYS A 226 6.66 14.96 12.95
N SER A 227 6.56 15.49 11.72
CA SER A 227 6.83 16.90 11.42
C SER A 227 5.60 17.80 11.55
N PHE A 228 4.43 17.22 11.79
CA PHE A 228 3.19 17.95 12.00
C PHE A 228 3.30 18.82 13.26
N LYS A 229 2.97 20.10 13.12
CA LYS A 229 2.77 21.03 14.23
C LYS A 229 1.28 21.37 14.26
N PRO A 230 0.58 21.19 15.38
CA PRO A 230 -0.77 21.67 15.51
C PRO A 230 -0.83 23.19 15.45
N GLU A 231 -1.87 23.71 14.81
CA GLU A 231 -2.21 25.13 14.75
C GLU A 231 -3.60 25.30 15.37
N MET A 232 -3.76 26.33 16.20
CA MET A 232 -5.05 26.66 16.83
C MET A 232 -5.92 27.45 15.85
N PHE A 233 -7.21 27.13 15.83
CA PHE A 233 -8.21 27.82 15.05
C PHE A 233 -9.45 28.14 15.89
N TRP A 234 -10.24 29.10 15.44
CA TRP A 234 -11.49 29.51 16.07
C TRP A 234 -12.65 29.48 15.08
N TYR A 235 -13.82 29.09 15.57
CA TYR A 235 -15.05 29.00 14.81
C TYR A 235 -16.25 29.44 15.65
N ILE A 236 -17.24 30.06 15.02
CA ILE A 236 -18.49 30.39 15.69
C ILE A 236 -19.37 29.14 15.69
N PHE A 237 -19.65 28.60 16.88
CA PHE A 237 -20.63 27.55 17.09
C PHE A 237 -22.00 28.19 17.34
N LEU A 238 -22.98 27.85 16.51
CA LEU A 238 -24.36 28.32 16.62
C LEU A 238 -25.29 27.11 16.64
N SER A 239 -26.15 26.99 17.65
CA SER A 239 -27.19 25.95 17.68
C SER A 239 -28.55 26.46 18.16
N LEU A 240 -29.61 25.81 17.68
CA LEU A 240 -30.99 26.03 18.07
C LEU A 240 -31.59 24.72 18.62
N SER A 241 -32.08 24.77 19.84
CA SER A 241 -32.80 23.67 20.50
C SER A 241 -34.29 23.94 20.43
N ARG A 242 -35.02 23.20 19.59
CA ARG A 242 -36.48 23.35 19.42
C ARG A 242 -37.19 22.01 19.48
N THR A 243 -38.36 21.97 20.11
CA THR A 243 -39.23 20.79 20.12
C THR A 243 -39.81 20.58 18.73
N THR A 244 -39.77 19.33 18.24
CA THR A 244 -40.36 18.94 16.96
C THR A 244 -41.68 18.20 17.16
N SER A 245 -42.56 18.20 16.17
CA SER A 245 -43.84 17.46 16.22
C SER A 245 -43.65 15.94 16.41
N SER A 246 -42.43 15.44 16.23
CA SER A 246 -41.99 14.05 16.38
C SER A 246 -41.33 13.73 17.73
N SER A 247 -41.01 14.71 18.59
CA SER A 247 -40.27 14.51 19.83
C SER A 247 -40.84 15.32 21.00
N SER A 248 -41.00 14.68 22.16
CA SER A 248 -41.36 15.39 23.41
C SER A 248 -40.16 16.08 24.08
N ALA A 249 -38.94 15.87 23.57
CA ALA A 249 -37.72 16.56 24.00
C ALA A 249 -37.23 17.54 22.92
N PRO A 250 -36.65 18.70 23.30
CA PRO A 250 -36.09 19.65 22.34
C PRO A 250 -34.89 19.04 21.60
N GLU A 251 -34.86 19.18 20.27
CA GLU A 251 -33.78 18.65 19.43
C GLU A 251 -32.80 19.76 19.05
N GLU A 252 -31.51 19.53 19.31
CA GLU A 252 -30.45 20.49 18.96
C GLU A 252 -30.07 20.38 17.47
N THR A 253 -30.34 21.47 16.74
CA THR A 253 -29.88 21.74 15.39
C THR A 253 -28.63 22.62 15.44
N VAL A 254 -27.49 22.06 15.06
CA VAL A 254 -26.20 22.79 14.99
C VAL A 254 -26.01 23.33 13.58
N PHE A 255 -25.72 24.62 13.48
CA PHE A 255 -25.44 25.32 12.22
C PHE A 255 -23.93 25.49 12.06
N THR A 256 -23.40 25.02 10.92
CA THR A 256 -22.00 25.13 10.55
C THR A 256 -21.73 26.49 9.92
N TRP A 257 -20.78 27.24 10.47
CA TRP A 257 -20.36 28.55 9.95
C TRP A 257 -19.78 28.42 8.53
N ARG A 258 -20.24 29.25 7.58
CA ARG A 258 -19.83 29.15 6.16
C ARG A 258 -18.34 29.42 5.92
N ARG A 259 -17.65 30.16 6.81
CA ARG A 259 -16.19 30.35 6.76
C ARG A 259 -15.40 29.13 7.28
N GLY A 260 -16.05 28.18 7.94
CA GLY A 260 -15.42 27.03 8.57
C GLY A 260 -14.71 27.41 9.87
N HIS A 261 -13.48 27.90 9.78
CA HIS A 261 -12.66 28.35 10.91
C HIS A 261 -11.59 29.34 10.45
N LEU A 262 -11.06 30.15 11.38
CA LEU A 262 -9.97 31.11 11.16
C LEU A 262 -8.80 30.82 12.10
N PHE A 263 -7.57 31.14 11.69
CA PHE A 263 -6.35 30.93 12.48
C PHE A 263 -5.93 32.20 13.26
N GLU A 264 -6.68 33.29 13.10
CA GLU A 264 -6.42 34.59 13.68
C GLU A 264 -7.51 34.96 14.71
N PHE A 265 -7.28 34.64 15.99
CA PHE A 265 -8.22 34.95 17.08
C PHE A 265 -8.79 36.39 17.04
N PRO A 266 -8.01 37.46 16.82
CA PRO A 266 -8.57 38.83 16.78
C PRO A 266 -9.60 39.04 15.65
N VAL A 267 -9.45 38.35 14.52
CA VAL A 267 -10.40 38.42 13.40
C VAL A 267 -11.66 37.61 13.74
N ALA A 268 -11.50 36.43 14.35
CA ALA A 268 -12.61 35.61 14.79
C ALA A 268 -13.43 36.27 15.92
N SER A 269 -12.76 36.93 16.88
CA SER A 269 -13.39 37.75 17.93
C SER A 269 -14.16 38.92 17.34
N ALA A 270 -13.52 39.72 16.49
CA ALA A 270 -14.17 40.87 15.86
C ALA A 270 -15.40 40.47 15.02
N ILE A 271 -15.39 39.32 14.35
CA ILE A 271 -16.59 38.82 13.65
C ILE A 271 -17.65 38.34 14.66
N TYR A 272 -17.27 37.55 15.66
CA TYR A 272 -18.17 37.08 16.71
C TYR A 272 -18.84 38.22 17.49
N GLU A 273 -18.13 39.32 17.75
CA GLU A 273 -18.67 40.54 18.38
C GLU A 273 -19.81 41.16 17.55
N HIS A 274 -19.71 41.17 16.21
CA HIS A 274 -20.80 41.61 15.33
C HIS A 274 -22.01 40.66 15.34
N VAL A 275 -21.75 39.34 15.40
CA VAL A 275 -22.79 38.30 15.53
C VAL A 275 -23.54 38.42 16.86
N VAL A 276 -22.84 38.56 17.98
CA VAL A 276 -23.46 38.75 19.31
C VAL A 276 -24.17 40.11 19.43
N SER A 277 -23.70 41.14 18.71
CA SER A 277 -24.38 42.44 18.66
C SER A 277 -25.71 42.40 17.89
N ASN A 278 -25.90 41.44 16.98
CA ASN A 278 -27.12 41.28 16.18
C ASN A 278 -27.53 39.79 16.14
N PRO A 279 -27.93 39.21 17.29
CA PRO A 279 -27.96 37.75 17.48
C PRO A 279 -29.21 37.06 16.92
N VAL A 280 -30.13 37.80 16.30
CA VAL A 280 -31.32 37.23 15.66
C VAL A 280 -30.91 36.56 14.35
N ALA A 281 -31.04 35.25 14.29
CA ALA A 281 -30.78 34.48 13.08
C ALA A 281 -32.01 34.52 12.16
N HIS A 282 -31.77 34.81 10.88
CA HIS A 282 -32.79 34.89 9.83
C HIS A 282 -32.61 33.72 8.86
N VAL A 283 -33.67 32.98 8.54
CA VAL A 283 -33.61 31.89 7.55
C VAL A 283 -33.61 32.45 6.13
N VAL A 284 -32.43 32.53 5.54
CA VAL A 284 -32.20 33.04 4.18
C VAL A 284 -32.66 32.04 3.12
N LYS A 285 -32.59 30.73 3.41
CA LYS A 285 -32.90 29.69 2.41
C LYS A 285 -33.22 28.32 3.01
N VAL A 286 -34.15 27.59 2.41
CA VAL A 286 -34.47 26.19 2.75
C VAL A 286 -34.47 25.34 1.48
N VAL A 287 -33.37 24.62 1.24
CA VAL A 287 -33.20 23.74 0.08
C VAL A 287 -33.45 22.28 0.47
N GLN A 288 -34.53 21.69 -0.05
CA GLN A 288 -34.76 20.25 0.03
C GLN A 288 -34.52 19.61 -1.35
N LYS A 289 -33.52 18.73 -1.47
CA LYS A 289 -33.14 18.06 -2.72
C LYS A 289 -33.08 16.52 -2.59
N PRO A 290 -33.48 15.76 -3.62
CA PRO A 290 -33.39 14.31 -3.56
C PRO A 290 -31.91 13.91 -3.61
N THR A 291 -31.50 13.07 -2.67
CA THR A 291 -30.12 12.60 -2.53
C THR A 291 -30.08 11.07 -2.59
N LYS A 292 -28.95 10.53 -3.04
CA LYS A 292 -28.73 9.08 -3.12
C LYS A 292 -27.36 8.71 -2.60
N LYS A 293 -27.30 7.76 -1.68
CA LYS A 293 -26.05 7.09 -1.36
C LYS A 293 -25.87 5.93 -2.33
N TRP A 294 -24.79 5.98 -3.08
CA TRP A 294 -24.48 5.06 -4.15
C TRP A 294 -23.42 4.06 -3.71
N LEU A 295 -23.71 2.77 -3.87
CA LEU A 295 -22.75 1.74 -3.48
C LEU A 295 -21.51 1.78 -4.39
N LEU A 296 -20.35 1.64 -3.75
CA LEU A 296 -19.07 1.51 -4.44
C LEU A 296 -19.05 0.23 -5.30
N LYS A 297 -18.56 0.40 -6.53
CA LYS A 297 -18.34 -0.65 -7.54
C LYS A 297 -17.72 -1.91 -6.93
N LEU A 298 -18.00 -3.07 -7.55
CA LEU A 298 -17.49 -4.39 -7.14
C LEU A 298 -16.01 -4.57 -7.52
N ALA A 299 -15.17 -3.61 -7.15
CA ALA A 299 -13.75 -3.58 -7.46
C ALA A 299 -12.96 -4.48 -6.49
N PRO A 300 -12.19 -5.47 -6.99
CA PRO A 300 -11.43 -6.43 -6.17
C PRO A 300 -10.59 -5.79 -5.07
N LYS A 301 -9.82 -4.75 -5.43
CA LYS A 301 -8.93 -4.05 -4.48
C LYS A 301 -9.69 -3.27 -3.39
N LYS A 302 -10.98 -2.96 -3.59
CA LYS A 302 -11.85 -2.33 -2.58
C LYS A 302 -12.59 -3.33 -1.69
N LEU A 303 -12.42 -4.64 -1.87
CA LEU A 303 -12.84 -5.64 -0.88
C LEU A 303 -11.84 -5.74 0.28
N LEU A 304 -10.60 -5.28 0.08
CA LEU A 304 -9.51 -5.25 1.07
C LEU A 304 -9.58 -4.01 2.00
N ASP A 305 -10.48 -3.07 1.69
CA ASP A 305 -10.44 -1.66 2.12
C ASP A 305 -11.53 -1.34 3.17
N VAL A 306 -12.59 -2.16 3.24
CA VAL A 306 -13.77 -1.91 4.08
C VAL A 306 -14.42 -3.21 4.58
N GLY A 307 -14.60 -3.34 5.91
CA GLY A 307 -15.59 -4.26 6.50
C GLY A 307 -15.09 -5.50 7.27
N LEU A 308 -13.83 -5.91 7.12
CA LEU A 308 -13.26 -7.06 7.84
C LEU A 308 -11.90 -6.73 8.50
N PRO A 309 -11.64 -7.14 9.76
CA PRO A 309 -10.41 -6.83 10.50
C PRO A 309 -9.29 -7.84 10.16
N TYR A 310 -8.99 -8.01 8.87
CA TYR A 310 -7.96 -8.94 8.38
C TYR A 310 -6.95 -8.20 7.51
N CYS A 311 -5.68 -8.61 7.56
CA CYS A 311 -4.69 -8.17 6.58
C CYS A 311 -5.09 -8.61 5.15
N PRO A 312 -4.77 -7.83 4.09
CA PRO A 312 -5.07 -8.18 2.71
C PRO A 312 -4.55 -9.56 2.30
N PHE A 313 -3.42 -9.98 2.86
CA PHE A 313 -2.83 -11.30 2.62
C PHE A 313 -3.69 -12.46 3.17
N ARG A 314 -4.23 -12.34 4.39
CA ARG A 314 -5.17 -13.33 4.95
C ARG A 314 -6.47 -13.37 4.14
N TYR A 315 -6.99 -12.20 3.74
CA TYR A 315 -8.20 -12.12 2.91
C TYR A 315 -8.04 -12.86 1.57
N ILE A 316 -6.99 -12.57 0.79
CA ILE A 316 -6.83 -13.16 -0.55
C ILE A 316 -6.62 -14.68 -0.48
N ASN A 317 -5.88 -15.18 0.51
CA ASN A 317 -5.66 -16.61 0.71
C ASN A 317 -6.96 -17.36 1.07
N ILE A 318 -7.86 -16.74 1.84
CA ILE A 318 -9.19 -17.32 2.15
C ILE A 318 -10.08 -17.29 0.91
N ALA A 319 -10.10 -16.17 0.17
CA ALA A 319 -10.86 -16.07 -1.07
C ALA A 319 -10.38 -17.10 -2.12
N GLU A 320 -9.08 -17.37 -2.21
CA GLU A 320 -8.51 -18.39 -3.10
C GLU A 320 -8.92 -19.81 -2.66
N LYS A 321 -8.96 -20.10 -1.36
CA LYS A 321 -9.48 -21.37 -0.84
C LYS A 321 -10.96 -21.57 -1.19
N LEU A 322 -11.79 -20.53 -1.04
CA LEU A 322 -13.22 -20.56 -1.38
C LEU A 322 -13.46 -20.70 -2.91
N TYR A 323 -12.60 -20.12 -3.73
CA TYR A 323 -12.58 -20.34 -5.19
C TYR A 323 -12.21 -21.80 -5.54
N GLN A 324 -11.18 -22.37 -4.90
CA GLN A 324 -10.80 -23.78 -5.11
C GLN A 324 -11.90 -24.78 -4.67
N GLN A 325 -12.79 -24.36 -3.77
CA GLN A 325 -14.00 -25.09 -3.36
C GLN A 325 -15.21 -24.87 -4.29
N GLY A 326 -15.15 -23.92 -5.23
CA GLY A 326 -16.24 -23.59 -6.17
C GLY A 326 -17.31 -22.64 -5.62
N PHE A 327 -17.09 -22.02 -4.45
CA PHE A 327 -18.03 -21.07 -3.83
C PHE A 327 -17.88 -19.63 -4.34
N LEU A 328 -16.70 -19.25 -4.84
CA LEU A 328 -16.41 -17.95 -5.43
C LEU A 328 -15.84 -18.08 -6.85
N SER A 329 -15.99 -17.02 -7.63
CA SER A 329 -15.14 -16.80 -8.81
C SER A 329 -13.69 -16.49 -8.41
N TYR A 330 -12.78 -16.57 -9.37
CA TYR A 330 -11.36 -16.35 -9.17
C TYR A 330 -11.06 -14.97 -8.53
N PRO A 331 -10.25 -14.90 -7.46
CA PRO A 331 -10.14 -13.68 -6.66
C PRO A 331 -8.97 -12.75 -7.02
N ARG A 332 -8.04 -13.17 -7.91
CA ARG A 332 -6.89 -12.36 -8.35
C ARG A 332 -7.17 -11.65 -9.67
N THR A 333 -8.25 -10.87 -9.71
CA THR A 333 -8.69 -10.05 -10.85
C THR A 333 -8.51 -8.56 -10.56
N GLU A 334 -8.36 -7.74 -11.61
CA GLU A 334 -8.43 -6.26 -11.52
C GLU A 334 -9.76 -5.68 -12.03
N THR A 335 -10.61 -6.51 -12.63
CA THR A 335 -11.87 -6.12 -13.29
C THR A 335 -12.91 -5.58 -12.30
N ASP A 336 -13.49 -4.42 -12.60
CA ASP A 336 -14.66 -3.86 -11.90
C ASP A 336 -15.89 -3.67 -12.83
N ILE A 337 -15.92 -4.40 -13.95
CA ILE A 337 -16.98 -4.42 -14.98
C ILE A 337 -17.50 -5.86 -15.17
N PHE A 338 -18.80 -6.10 -15.00
CA PHE A 338 -19.44 -7.32 -15.51
C PHE A 338 -19.77 -7.18 -17.01
N ASP A 339 -19.76 -8.30 -17.72
CA ASP A 339 -20.22 -8.35 -19.12
C ASP A 339 -21.74 -8.06 -19.22
N PRO A 340 -22.24 -7.35 -20.25
CA PRO A 340 -23.67 -7.09 -20.41
C PRO A 340 -24.56 -8.34 -20.54
N GLN A 341 -24.00 -9.50 -20.91
CA GLN A 341 -24.70 -10.79 -21.01
C GLN A 341 -24.44 -11.70 -19.80
N PHE A 342 -23.82 -11.19 -18.73
CA PHE A 342 -23.53 -11.98 -17.53
C PHE A 342 -24.81 -12.41 -16.82
N ASP A 343 -24.97 -13.72 -16.60
CA ASP A 343 -26.11 -14.31 -15.90
C ASP A 343 -26.02 -14.02 -14.39
N HIS A 344 -26.49 -12.85 -14.00
CA HIS A 344 -26.65 -12.47 -12.60
C HIS A 344 -27.74 -13.30 -11.89
N MET A 345 -28.78 -13.72 -12.61
CA MET A 345 -30.00 -14.26 -12.02
C MET A 345 -29.81 -15.68 -11.48
N SER A 346 -29.16 -16.60 -12.20
CA SER A 346 -28.89 -17.93 -11.65
C SER A 346 -27.94 -17.91 -10.45
N LEU A 347 -27.12 -16.85 -10.31
CA LEU A 347 -26.26 -16.65 -9.16
C LEU A 347 -26.98 -16.02 -7.96
N ILE A 348 -27.90 -15.08 -8.20
CA ILE A 348 -28.80 -14.52 -7.18
C ILE A 348 -29.74 -15.61 -6.65
N HIS A 349 -30.35 -16.39 -7.54
CA HIS A 349 -31.26 -17.50 -7.20
C HIS A 349 -30.64 -18.47 -6.19
N LYS A 350 -29.37 -18.88 -6.41
CA LYS A 350 -28.63 -19.75 -5.48
C LYS A 350 -28.52 -19.19 -4.07
N GLN A 351 -28.56 -17.87 -3.89
CA GLN A 351 -28.46 -17.21 -2.57
C GLN A 351 -29.80 -17.04 -1.86
N SER A 352 -30.94 -17.31 -2.53
CA SER A 352 -32.31 -17.21 -1.96
C SER A 352 -32.53 -18.11 -0.73
N VAL A 353 -31.75 -19.18 -0.61
CA VAL A 353 -31.85 -20.16 0.50
C VAL A 353 -31.14 -19.73 1.79
N ASP A 354 -30.40 -18.62 1.82
CA ASP A 354 -29.67 -18.22 3.03
C ASP A 354 -30.58 -17.52 4.06
N PRO A 355 -30.58 -17.95 5.34
CA PRO A 355 -31.37 -17.28 6.39
C PRO A 355 -31.04 -15.79 6.61
N SER A 356 -29.87 -15.33 6.17
CA SER A 356 -29.28 -14.02 6.53
C SER A 356 -29.36 -12.96 5.41
N TRP A 357 -29.75 -13.37 4.20
CA TRP A 357 -29.95 -12.50 3.02
C TRP A 357 -30.87 -13.08 1.94
N GLY A 358 -31.40 -14.30 2.10
CA GLY A 358 -32.18 -15.00 1.08
C GLY A 358 -33.42 -14.23 0.62
N ALA A 359 -34.19 -13.68 1.55
CA ALA A 359 -35.34 -12.81 1.23
C ALA A 359 -34.94 -11.57 0.39
N PHE A 360 -33.75 -11.03 0.59
CA PHE A 360 -33.22 -9.93 -0.23
C PHE A 360 -32.87 -10.42 -1.64
N ALA A 361 -32.23 -11.58 -1.77
CA ALA A 361 -31.92 -12.20 -3.06
C ALA A 361 -33.20 -12.50 -3.87
N THR A 362 -34.23 -13.07 -3.23
CA THR A 362 -35.55 -13.29 -3.86
C THR A 362 -36.19 -11.97 -4.33
N ASN A 363 -36.07 -10.89 -3.54
CA ASN A 363 -36.56 -9.56 -3.95
C ASN A 363 -35.79 -8.96 -5.14
N LEU A 364 -34.51 -9.28 -5.32
CA LEU A 364 -33.80 -8.94 -6.56
C LEU A 364 -34.35 -9.74 -7.74
N GLU A 365 -34.44 -11.07 -7.59
CA GLU A 365 -34.82 -12.02 -8.64
C GLU A 365 -36.25 -11.82 -9.15
N THR A 366 -37.23 -11.66 -8.26
CA THR A 366 -38.67 -11.63 -8.60
C THR A 366 -39.40 -10.36 -8.15
N GLY A 367 -38.92 -9.68 -7.12
CA GLY A 367 -39.56 -8.48 -6.55
C GLY A 367 -39.27 -7.16 -7.30
N GLY A 368 -38.57 -7.20 -8.44
CA GLY A 368 -38.17 -5.99 -9.17
C GLY A 368 -37.11 -5.15 -8.43
N GLY A 369 -36.41 -5.73 -7.46
CA GLY A 369 -35.32 -5.09 -6.72
C GLY A 369 -33.99 -5.01 -7.49
N PHE A 370 -33.81 -5.84 -8.53
CA PHE A 370 -32.57 -5.93 -9.29
C PHE A 370 -32.25 -4.67 -10.11
N THR A 371 -30.97 -4.32 -10.14
CA THR A 371 -30.37 -3.41 -11.14
C THR A 371 -28.99 -3.92 -11.53
N ASN A 372 -28.64 -3.81 -12.80
CA ASN A 372 -27.32 -4.21 -13.31
C ASN A 372 -26.18 -3.49 -12.54
N PRO A 373 -25.12 -4.21 -12.09
CA PRO A 373 -24.03 -3.62 -11.33
C PRO A 373 -23.37 -2.41 -11.99
N ARG A 374 -23.13 -1.36 -11.18
CA ARG A 374 -22.54 -0.09 -11.63
C ARG A 374 -21.18 -0.29 -12.29
N ARG A 375 -21.14 -0.15 -13.62
CA ARG A 375 -19.96 -0.44 -14.45
C ARG A 375 -18.68 0.29 -13.99
N GLY A 376 -17.59 -0.45 -14.04
CA GLY A 376 -16.22 -0.10 -13.68
C GLY A 376 -15.46 0.95 -14.49
N LYS A 377 -14.14 0.78 -14.51
CA LYS A 377 -13.14 1.40 -15.40
C LYS A 377 -12.00 0.43 -15.75
N LYS A 378 -11.77 -0.62 -14.95
CA LYS A 378 -10.77 -1.67 -15.15
C LYS A 378 -11.44 -2.95 -15.65
N ASP A 379 -10.73 -3.64 -16.53
CA ASP A 379 -11.12 -4.89 -17.17
C ASP A 379 -9.83 -5.59 -17.60
N ASP A 380 -9.53 -6.72 -16.98
CA ASP A 380 -8.31 -7.50 -17.23
C ASP A 380 -8.43 -8.47 -18.42
N LYS A 381 -9.62 -8.57 -19.04
CA LYS A 381 -9.95 -9.47 -20.15
C LYS A 381 -9.79 -10.97 -19.87
N ALA A 382 -9.56 -11.36 -18.61
CA ALA A 382 -9.47 -12.76 -18.18
C ALA A 382 -10.64 -13.15 -17.25
N HIS A 383 -11.07 -12.23 -16.38
CA HIS A 383 -11.95 -12.52 -15.26
C HIS A 383 -13.04 -11.45 -15.04
N PRO A 384 -14.27 -11.87 -14.67
CA PRO A 384 -15.30 -10.97 -14.14
C PRO A 384 -14.99 -10.58 -12.69
N PRO A 385 -15.64 -9.53 -12.15
CA PRO A 385 -15.50 -9.13 -10.74
C PRO A 385 -15.85 -10.25 -9.76
N ILE A 386 -15.22 -10.25 -8.58
CA ILE A 386 -15.35 -11.34 -7.59
C ILE A 386 -16.81 -11.48 -7.10
N HIS A 387 -17.39 -12.66 -7.30
CA HIS A 387 -18.79 -12.95 -6.98
C HIS A 387 -18.99 -14.39 -6.43
N PRO A 388 -20.08 -14.68 -5.71
CA PRO A 388 -20.42 -16.03 -5.27
C PRO A 388 -20.98 -16.87 -6.43
N THR A 389 -20.50 -18.10 -6.58
CA THR A 389 -20.82 -19.01 -7.70
C THR A 389 -21.76 -20.16 -7.30
N ALA A 390 -21.83 -20.44 -5.99
CA ALA A 390 -22.71 -21.39 -5.32
C ALA A 390 -23.10 -20.83 -3.93
N HIS A 391 -24.07 -21.46 -3.24
CA HIS A 391 -24.33 -21.19 -1.81
C HIS A 391 -23.37 -21.97 -0.92
N ALA A 392 -23.05 -21.42 0.26
CA ALA A 392 -22.03 -21.95 1.16
C ALA A 392 -22.43 -21.90 2.66
N GLY A 393 -23.65 -22.32 2.99
CA GLY A 393 -24.16 -22.30 4.38
C GLY A 393 -23.34 -23.09 5.41
N ASN A 394 -22.47 -24.01 4.96
CA ASN A 394 -21.69 -24.92 5.78
C ASN A 394 -20.38 -24.31 6.32
N LEU A 395 -20.03 -23.09 5.94
CA LEU A 395 -18.75 -22.45 6.29
C LEU A 395 -18.71 -21.98 7.75
N ALA A 396 -17.50 -21.95 8.32
CA ALA A 396 -17.23 -21.49 9.69
C ALA A 396 -16.04 -20.51 9.72
N GLY A 397 -15.86 -19.83 10.85
CA GLY A 397 -14.71 -18.94 11.09
C GLY A 397 -14.53 -17.85 10.03
N ASP A 398 -13.28 -17.60 9.63
CA ASP A 398 -12.96 -16.58 8.64
C ASP A 398 -13.51 -16.91 7.23
N GLU A 399 -13.59 -18.19 6.86
CA GLU A 399 -14.14 -18.63 5.56
C GLU A 399 -15.60 -18.18 5.42
N LYS A 400 -16.42 -18.34 6.47
CA LYS A 400 -17.78 -17.79 6.48
C LYS A 400 -17.77 -16.27 6.34
N ARG A 401 -16.93 -15.56 7.10
CA ARG A 401 -16.93 -14.08 7.12
C ARG A 401 -16.49 -13.47 5.79
N VAL A 402 -15.53 -14.07 5.10
CA VAL A 402 -15.08 -13.64 3.77
C VAL A 402 -16.15 -13.95 2.71
N TYR A 403 -16.73 -15.16 2.73
CA TYR A 403 -17.82 -15.54 1.82
C TYR A 403 -19.07 -14.65 2.00
N GLU A 404 -19.51 -14.43 3.25
CA GLU A 404 -20.64 -13.57 3.58
C GLU A 404 -20.41 -12.13 3.12
N PHE A 405 -19.23 -11.57 3.39
CA PHE A 405 -18.89 -10.21 2.96
C PHE A 405 -18.93 -10.03 1.43
N ILE A 406 -18.36 -10.97 0.67
CA ILE A 406 -18.41 -10.95 -0.79
C ILE A 406 -19.85 -11.14 -1.30
N THR A 407 -20.59 -12.09 -0.73
CA THR A 407 -21.97 -12.40 -1.13
C THR A 407 -22.89 -11.21 -0.89
N ARG A 408 -22.85 -10.63 0.31
CA ARG A 408 -23.60 -9.40 0.64
C ARG A 408 -23.23 -8.25 -0.30
N ARG A 409 -21.94 -8.06 -0.62
CA ARG A 409 -21.52 -7.00 -1.54
C ARG A 409 -22.01 -7.23 -2.98
N TYR A 410 -21.96 -8.47 -3.46
CA TYR A 410 -22.48 -8.84 -4.78
C TYR A 410 -23.98 -8.56 -4.89
N LEU A 411 -24.79 -9.03 -3.93
CA LEU A 411 -26.23 -8.76 -3.87
C LEU A 411 -26.51 -7.26 -3.77
N ALA A 412 -25.75 -6.53 -2.96
CA ALA A 412 -25.86 -5.08 -2.82
C ALA A 412 -25.53 -4.33 -4.11
N CYS A 413 -24.51 -4.76 -4.86
CA CYS A 413 -24.17 -4.19 -6.17
C CYS A 413 -25.19 -4.55 -7.26
N CYS A 414 -25.97 -5.62 -7.08
CA CYS A 414 -27.10 -5.98 -7.93
C CYS A 414 -28.43 -5.29 -7.51
N SER A 415 -28.37 -4.32 -6.59
CA SER A 415 -29.52 -3.61 -6.03
C SER A 415 -29.43 -2.09 -6.23
N LYS A 416 -30.57 -1.42 -6.03
CA LYS A 416 -30.75 0.02 -6.18
C LYS A 416 -29.91 0.80 -5.17
N ASP A 417 -29.47 1.99 -5.56
CA ASP A 417 -28.89 2.99 -4.63
C ASP A 417 -29.87 3.27 -3.48
N ALA A 418 -29.36 3.64 -2.30
CA ALA A 418 -30.20 4.09 -1.22
C ALA A 418 -30.67 5.53 -1.50
N GLU A 419 -31.95 5.82 -1.26
CA GLU A 419 -32.60 7.07 -1.66
C GLU A 419 -33.16 7.82 -0.45
N GLY A 420 -33.11 9.16 -0.49
CA GLY A 420 -33.56 10.02 0.59
C GLY A 420 -33.66 11.49 0.17
N TRP A 421 -33.96 12.35 1.12
CA TRP A 421 -33.93 13.80 0.97
C TRP A 421 -32.82 14.40 1.83
N GLU A 422 -32.00 15.24 1.20
CA GLU A 422 -31.08 16.15 1.90
C GLU A 422 -31.80 17.49 2.03
N LYS A 423 -31.92 17.97 3.26
CA LYS A 423 -32.53 19.27 3.59
C LYS A 423 -31.45 20.17 4.17
N THR A 424 -31.12 21.25 3.49
CA THR A 424 -30.17 22.26 3.95
C THR A 424 -30.90 23.56 4.25
N VAL A 425 -30.77 24.03 5.48
CA VAL A 425 -31.25 25.33 5.94
C VAL A 425 -30.05 26.27 6.03
N GLU A 426 -30.11 27.40 5.33
CA GLU A 426 -29.11 28.46 5.35
C GLU A 426 -29.65 29.65 6.14
N ILE A 427 -28.87 30.14 7.10
CA ILE A 427 -29.23 31.26 7.97
C ILE A 427 -28.17 32.36 7.91
N GLU A 428 -28.57 33.58 8.22
CA GLU A 428 -27.68 34.71 8.45
C GLU A 428 -27.89 35.25 9.88
N CYS A 429 -26.81 35.54 10.58
CA CYS A 429 -26.81 36.09 11.93
C CYS A 429 -25.64 37.09 12.04
N GLY A 430 -25.93 38.35 12.41
CA GLY A 430 -24.98 39.47 12.39
C GLY A 430 -24.03 39.54 11.19
N ALA A 431 -24.58 39.49 9.98
CA ALA A 431 -23.86 39.49 8.69
C ALA A 431 -22.94 38.28 8.41
N GLU A 432 -23.03 37.21 9.20
CA GLU A 432 -22.35 35.94 8.95
C GLU A 432 -23.33 34.84 8.57
N SER A 433 -22.98 34.05 7.55
CA SER A 433 -23.80 32.95 7.06
C SER A 433 -23.45 31.62 7.72
N PHE A 434 -24.46 30.82 8.06
CA PHE A 434 -24.33 29.47 8.60
C PHE A 434 -25.27 28.50 7.89
N HIS A 435 -25.06 27.19 8.01
CA HIS A 435 -25.99 26.20 7.47
C HIS A 435 -26.10 24.93 8.32
N ALA A 436 -27.30 24.36 8.39
CA ALA A 436 -27.55 23.03 8.93
C ALA A 436 -28.00 22.09 7.79
N SER A 437 -27.56 20.84 7.80
CA SER A 437 -28.01 19.81 6.85
C SER A 437 -28.57 18.59 7.58
N GLY A 438 -29.79 18.19 7.22
CA GLY A 438 -30.44 16.96 7.67
C GLY A 438 -30.64 15.97 6.53
N LEU A 439 -30.85 14.70 6.88
CA LEU A 439 -31.04 13.59 5.96
C LEU A 439 -32.22 12.71 6.41
N THR A 440 -33.23 12.60 5.55
CA THR A 440 -34.34 11.65 5.72
C THR A 440 -34.20 10.54 4.68
N ILE A 441 -33.94 9.31 5.13
CA ILE A 441 -33.81 8.13 4.25
C ILE A 441 -35.21 7.63 3.90
N LEU A 442 -35.53 7.55 2.60
CA LEU A 442 -36.80 7.02 2.10
C LEU A 442 -36.73 5.52 1.79
N ALA A 443 -35.66 5.10 1.11
CA ALA A 443 -35.47 3.73 0.67
C ALA A 443 -34.04 3.28 0.96
N ARG A 444 -33.89 2.27 1.82
CA ARG A 444 -32.58 1.76 2.25
C ARG A 444 -31.92 0.88 1.19
N ASN A 445 -32.70 0.13 0.42
CA ASN A 445 -32.26 -0.67 -0.72
C ASN A 445 -31.01 -1.51 -0.41
N TYR A 446 -29.87 -1.28 -1.06
CA TYR A 446 -28.65 -2.05 -0.81
C TYR A 446 -28.16 -2.06 0.66
N LEU A 447 -28.51 -1.05 1.47
CA LEU A 447 -28.14 -0.94 2.89
C LEU A 447 -28.81 -1.99 3.78
N ASP A 448 -29.82 -2.72 3.27
CA ASP A 448 -30.50 -3.78 4.03
C ASP A 448 -29.77 -5.13 3.94
N VAL A 449 -28.94 -5.34 2.91
CA VAL A 449 -28.08 -6.53 2.81
C VAL A 449 -26.63 -6.26 3.19
N TYR A 450 -26.17 -5.00 3.14
CA TYR A 450 -24.75 -4.62 3.27
C TYR A 450 -24.46 -3.75 4.52
N PRO A 451 -24.41 -4.33 5.74
CA PRO A 451 -24.26 -3.59 7.01
C PRO A 451 -22.87 -2.96 7.21
N TYR A 452 -21.91 -3.22 6.32
CA TYR A 452 -20.55 -2.65 6.36
C TYR A 452 -20.49 -1.20 5.90
N ASP A 453 -21.53 -0.73 5.20
CA ASP A 453 -21.67 0.66 4.77
C ASP A 453 -22.85 1.32 5.51
N LYS A 454 -22.63 2.52 6.03
CA LYS A 454 -23.60 3.23 6.86
C LYS A 454 -24.14 4.46 6.16
N TRP A 455 -25.46 4.63 6.21
CA TRP A 455 -26.12 5.91 5.94
C TRP A 455 -26.94 6.27 7.16
N THR A 456 -26.57 7.37 7.78
CA THR A 456 -27.13 7.90 9.02
C THR A 456 -26.94 9.41 8.98
N GLY A 457 -28.00 10.15 9.27
CA GLY A 457 -27.95 11.59 9.51
C GLY A 457 -29.04 11.96 10.51
N LYS A 458 -29.00 13.19 11.01
CA LYS A 458 -30.11 13.73 11.80
C LYS A 458 -31.25 14.12 10.86
N ILE A 459 -32.49 13.89 11.29
CA ILE A 459 -33.62 14.72 10.82
C ILE A 459 -33.39 16.12 11.42
N ILE A 460 -33.69 17.18 10.66
CA ILE A 460 -33.70 18.55 11.18
C ILE A 460 -35.14 19.09 11.16
N PRO A 461 -35.50 20.04 12.05
CA PRO A 461 -36.83 20.63 12.10
C PRO A 461 -37.31 21.28 10.79
N ASP A 462 -38.59 21.66 10.78
CA ASP A 462 -39.18 22.46 9.71
C ASP A 462 -38.98 23.96 9.94
N PHE A 463 -38.22 24.56 9.02
CA PHE A 463 -37.93 25.98 8.99
C PHE A 463 -38.59 26.61 7.75
N GLU A 464 -39.00 27.87 7.85
CA GLU A 464 -39.61 28.64 6.75
C GLU A 464 -38.64 29.73 6.24
N GLU A 465 -38.65 30.04 4.94
CA GLU A 465 -37.82 31.13 4.41
C GLU A 465 -38.36 32.48 4.90
N GLY A 466 -37.51 33.26 5.57
CA GLY A 466 -37.91 34.46 6.32
C GLY A 466 -38.24 34.23 7.80
N GLU A 467 -38.12 33.01 8.34
CA GLU A 467 -38.22 32.75 9.78
C GLU A 467 -37.08 33.46 10.54
N GLU A 468 -37.43 34.26 11.55
CA GLU A 468 -36.49 34.85 12.52
C GLU A 468 -36.51 34.06 13.84
N PHE A 469 -35.33 33.74 14.38
CA PHE A 469 -35.20 33.07 15.68
C PHE A 469 -33.96 33.53 16.48
N MET A 470 -34.03 33.39 17.80
CA MET A 470 -32.87 33.53 18.68
C MET A 470 -32.15 32.18 18.81
N PRO A 471 -30.85 32.07 18.48
CA PRO A 471 -30.07 30.87 18.74
C PRO A 471 -30.08 30.51 20.23
N SER A 472 -30.13 29.20 20.54
CA SER A 472 -30.05 28.72 21.92
C SER A 472 -28.62 28.75 22.46
N VAL A 473 -27.63 28.63 21.56
CA VAL A 473 -26.21 28.79 21.85
C VAL A 473 -25.58 29.56 20.69
N CYS A 474 -24.77 30.56 21.00
CA CYS A 474 -23.86 31.22 20.06
C CYS A 474 -22.54 31.49 20.80
N GLU A 475 -21.47 30.81 20.41
CA GLU A 475 -20.18 30.82 21.12
C GLU A 475 -19.01 30.87 20.14
N LEU A 476 -17.99 31.67 20.44
CA LEU A 476 -16.68 31.55 19.79
C LEU A 476 -15.92 30.39 20.43
N ARG A 477 -15.79 29.27 19.71
CA ARG A 477 -15.08 28.07 20.18
C ARG A 477 -13.71 27.96 19.53
N GLU A 478 -12.75 27.46 20.30
CA GLU A 478 -11.43 27.07 19.80
C GLU A 478 -11.41 25.61 19.33
N GLY A 479 -10.40 25.28 18.53
CA GLY A 479 -10.08 23.94 18.08
C GLY A 479 -8.63 23.84 17.62
N GLU A 480 -8.11 22.63 17.56
CA GLU A 480 -6.71 22.36 17.21
C GLU A 480 -6.65 21.47 15.96
N THR A 481 -5.81 21.81 14.97
CA THR A 481 -5.64 20.97 13.78
C THR A 481 -5.04 19.62 14.17
N SER A 482 -5.75 18.52 13.88
CA SER A 482 -5.27 17.18 14.19
C SER A 482 -4.23 16.67 13.18
N ARG A 483 -3.16 16.04 13.71
CA ARG A 483 -2.16 15.31 12.89
C ARG A 483 -2.83 14.22 12.04
N PRO A 484 -2.27 13.86 10.87
CA PRO A 484 -2.72 12.66 10.16
C PRO A 484 -2.51 11.39 11.00
N SER A 485 -3.29 10.35 10.68
CA SER A 485 -3.06 8.99 11.15
C SER A 485 -1.79 8.39 10.52
N TYR A 486 -1.22 7.36 11.12
CA TYR A 486 -0.30 6.47 10.39
C TYR A 486 -1.06 5.70 9.29
N LEU A 487 -0.36 5.02 8.37
CA LEU A 487 -1.06 4.20 7.38
C LEU A 487 -1.63 2.94 8.06
N THR A 488 -2.87 2.60 7.78
CA THR A 488 -3.33 1.21 7.89
C THR A 488 -2.82 0.40 6.68
N GLU A 489 -2.97 -0.93 6.72
CA GLU A 489 -2.72 -1.76 5.53
C GLU A 489 -3.65 -1.37 4.36
N ALA A 490 -4.89 -0.98 4.63
CA ALA A 490 -5.85 -0.51 3.62
C ALA A 490 -5.41 0.82 2.98
N ASP A 491 -4.93 1.80 3.77
CA ASP A 491 -4.32 3.03 3.24
C ASP A 491 -3.15 2.71 2.30
N LEU A 492 -2.31 1.74 2.67
CA LEU A 492 -1.14 1.36 1.89
C LEU A 492 -1.52 0.64 0.59
N VAL A 493 -2.51 -0.26 0.60
CA VAL A 493 -3.12 -0.86 -0.61
C VAL A 493 -3.63 0.25 -1.54
N SER A 494 -4.38 1.20 -1.00
CA SER A 494 -4.95 2.33 -1.75
C SER A 494 -3.86 3.26 -2.31
N LEU A 495 -2.75 3.48 -1.59
CA LEU A 495 -1.59 4.23 -2.11
C LEU A 495 -0.85 3.47 -3.22
N MET A 496 -0.69 2.15 -3.09
CA MET A 496 -0.01 1.34 -4.11
C MET A 496 -0.81 1.28 -5.43
N ASP A 497 -2.13 1.03 -5.40
CA ASP A 497 -2.95 1.04 -6.61
C ASP A 497 -3.02 2.43 -7.25
N LYS A 498 -3.17 3.49 -6.44
CA LYS A 498 -3.17 4.89 -6.93
C LYS A 498 -1.86 5.27 -7.64
N ASN A 499 -0.74 4.64 -7.26
CA ASN A 499 0.57 4.87 -7.89
C ASN A 499 0.96 3.80 -8.92
N GLY A 500 0.12 2.79 -9.16
CA GLY A 500 0.36 1.75 -10.17
C GLY A 500 1.59 0.87 -9.89
N ILE A 501 1.78 0.43 -8.64
CA ILE A 501 2.78 -0.59 -8.28
C ILE A 501 2.10 -1.77 -7.57
N GLY A 502 2.65 -2.98 -7.74
CA GLY A 502 2.03 -4.19 -7.19
C GLY A 502 0.77 -4.61 -7.93
N THR A 503 0.73 -4.43 -9.25
CA THR A 503 -0.35 -4.91 -10.13
C THR A 503 -0.46 -6.44 -10.13
N ASP A 504 -1.49 -6.99 -10.77
CA ASP A 504 -1.73 -8.43 -10.85
C ASP A 504 -1.90 -9.06 -9.44
N ALA A 505 -2.63 -8.35 -8.56
CA ALA A 505 -2.88 -8.70 -7.16
C ALA A 505 -1.64 -8.83 -6.23
N THR A 506 -0.44 -8.47 -6.67
CA THR A 506 0.81 -8.64 -5.89
C THR A 506 0.95 -7.68 -4.69
N ILE A 507 0.14 -6.62 -4.58
CA ILE A 507 0.13 -5.64 -3.46
C ILE A 507 0.32 -6.31 -2.08
N ALA A 508 -0.52 -7.32 -1.77
CA ALA A 508 -0.53 -7.95 -0.45
C ALA A 508 0.79 -8.65 -0.10
N GLN A 509 1.46 -9.24 -1.09
CA GLN A 509 2.77 -9.90 -0.93
C GLN A 509 3.88 -8.87 -0.64
N HIS A 510 3.86 -7.72 -1.31
CA HIS A 510 4.84 -6.65 -1.09
C HIS A 510 4.66 -5.96 0.28
N ILE A 511 3.42 -5.80 0.76
CA ILE A 511 3.14 -5.33 2.12
C ILE A 511 3.64 -6.36 3.15
N GLN A 512 3.32 -7.64 2.98
CA GLN A 512 3.81 -8.70 3.86
C GLN A 512 5.35 -8.73 3.90
N THR A 513 6.01 -8.57 2.74
CA THR A 513 7.49 -8.55 2.63
C THR A 513 8.16 -7.45 3.48
N ILE A 514 7.56 -6.27 3.64
CA ILE A 514 8.15 -5.20 4.49
C ILE A 514 7.88 -5.39 5.98
N VAL A 515 6.86 -6.18 6.34
CA VAL A 515 6.58 -6.60 7.73
C VAL A 515 7.50 -7.75 8.11
N ASP A 516 7.60 -8.79 7.28
CA ASP A 516 8.46 -9.97 7.48
C ASP A 516 9.96 -9.62 7.57
N ARG A 517 10.36 -8.47 6.99
CA ARG A 517 11.73 -7.92 7.04
C ARG A 517 11.95 -6.91 8.18
N GLU A 518 10.98 -6.75 9.08
CA GLU A 518 10.99 -5.79 10.19
C GLU A 518 11.24 -4.32 9.77
N TYR A 519 11.02 -3.97 8.50
CA TYR A 519 11.13 -2.57 8.03
C TYR A 519 9.91 -1.75 8.44
N VAL A 520 8.79 -2.42 8.64
CA VAL A 520 7.56 -1.89 9.20
C VAL A 520 7.12 -2.80 10.35
N LEU A 521 6.75 -2.16 11.46
CA LEU A 521 6.20 -2.78 12.65
C LEU A 521 4.70 -2.48 12.72
N GLU A 522 3.96 -3.47 13.23
CA GLU A 522 2.51 -3.40 13.38
C GLU A 522 2.17 -2.83 14.78
N ARG A 523 1.42 -1.73 14.82
CA ARG A 523 1.06 -1.04 16.07
C ARG A 523 -0.45 -0.94 16.24
N MET A 524 -0.97 -1.47 17.35
CA MET A 524 -2.36 -1.26 17.73
C MET A 524 -2.51 0.11 18.42
N GLU A 525 -3.41 0.95 17.92
CA GLU A 525 -3.90 2.15 18.61
C GLU A 525 -5.43 2.02 18.73
N GLY A 526 -5.90 1.68 19.93
CA GLY A 526 -7.26 1.21 20.16
C GLY A 526 -7.55 -0.10 19.40
N ALA A 527 -8.67 -0.16 18.70
CA ALA A 527 -9.02 -1.29 17.83
C ALA A 527 -8.37 -1.23 16.42
N THR A 528 -7.60 -0.18 16.12
CA THR A 528 -7.03 0.04 14.77
C THR A 528 -5.58 -0.42 14.70
N LYS A 529 -5.24 -1.17 13.65
CA LYS A 529 -3.89 -1.64 13.36
C LYS A 529 -3.20 -0.68 12.37
N TYR A 530 -2.10 -0.10 12.78
CA TYR A 530 -1.30 0.85 12.00
C TYR A 530 0.08 0.27 11.64
N LEU A 531 0.62 0.76 10.54
CA LEU A 531 1.95 0.48 10.02
C LEU A 531 2.90 1.62 10.39
N VAL A 532 3.93 1.32 11.17
CA VAL A 532 4.94 2.28 11.64
C VAL A 532 6.33 1.77 11.23
N PRO A 533 7.18 2.57 10.56
CA PRO A 533 8.48 2.10 10.11
C PRO A 533 9.43 1.87 11.29
N SER A 534 10.32 0.88 11.18
CA SER A 534 11.41 0.68 12.14
C SER A 534 12.53 1.70 11.93
N THR A 535 13.45 1.81 12.89
CA THR A 535 14.65 2.66 12.79
C THR A 535 15.50 2.34 11.55
N LEU A 536 15.67 1.05 11.24
CA LEU A 536 16.30 0.59 10.01
C LEU A 536 15.50 1.00 8.76
N GLY A 537 14.17 0.85 8.79
CA GLY A 537 13.29 1.26 7.69
C GLY A 537 13.37 2.75 7.37
N ILE A 538 13.38 3.62 8.39
CA ILE A 538 13.57 5.07 8.23
C ILE A 538 14.97 5.37 7.69
N GLY A 539 16.03 4.87 8.34
CA GLY A 539 17.42 5.15 7.99
C GLY A 539 17.79 4.71 6.57
N LEU A 540 17.21 3.61 6.07
CA LEU A 540 17.36 3.20 4.68
C LEU A 540 16.68 4.20 3.73
N ILE A 541 15.39 4.52 3.94
CA ILE A 541 14.64 5.40 3.03
C ILE A 541 15.21 6.82 3.01
N GLU A 542 15.54 7.40 4.16
CA GLU A 542 16.14 8.74 4.22
C GLU A 542 17.57 8.74 3.64
N GLY A 543 18.37 7.73 3.97
CA GLY A 543 19.73 7.57 3.45
C GLY A 543 19.80 7.47 1.92
N TYR A 544 18.93 6.66 1.31
CA TYR A 544 18.84 6.58 -0.15
C TYR A 544 18.26 7.86 -0.79
N ASN A 545 17.39 8.60 -0.11
CA ASN A 545 16.92 9.90 -0.61
C ASN A 545 18.02 10.98 -0.59
N GLN A 546 18.94 10.96 0.39
CA GLN A 546 20.08 11.88 0.46
C GLN A 546 21.10 11.71 -0.69
N ILE A 547 21.05 10.59 -1.43
CA ILE A 547 21.84 10.38 -2.65
C ILE A 547 21.36 11.30 -3.79
N GLY A 548 20.10 11.76 -3.75
CA GLY A 548 19.58 12.78 -4.68
C GLY A 548 19.36 12.28 -6.12
N PHE A 549 18.92 11.03 -6.30
CA PHE A 549 18.53 10.51 -7.61
C PHE A 549 17.38 11.33 -8.21
N GLU A 550 17.44 11.64 -9.51
CA GLU A 550 16.33 12.27 -10.25
C GLU A 550 15.06 11.42 -10.22
N ARG A 551 15.24 10.10 -10.40
CA ARG A 551 14.22 9.07 -10.19
C ARG A 551 14.51 8.39 -8.84
N SER A 552 13.90 8.81 -7.72
CA SER A 552 14.23 8.18 -6.42
C SER A 552 13.78 6.73 -6.32
N LEU A 553 14.69 5.84 -5.87
CA LEU A 553 14.39 4.43 -5.56
C LEU A 553 13.24 4.27 -4.55
N SER A 554 13.08 5.24 -3.63
CA SER A 554 12.05 5.20 -2.58
C SER A 554 10.67 5.67 -3.07
N LYS A 555 10.52 5.96 -4.37
CA LYS A 555 9.30 6.52 -4.99
C LYS A 555 8.85 5.60 -6.14
N PRO A 556 7.54 5.49 -6.40
CA PRO A 556 6.97 4.39 -7.19
C PRO A 556 7.22 4.45 -8.71
N GLN A 557 7.81 5.53 -9.24
CA GLN A 557 7.89 5.82 -10.67
C GLN A 557 8.55 4.70 -11.48
N LEU A 558 9.75 4.26 -11.06
CA LEU A 558 10.53 3.23 -11.75
C LEU A 558 9.76 1.90 -11.81
N ARG A 559 9.26 1.43 -10.66
CA ARG A 559 8.48 0.18 -10.60
C ARG A 559 7.21 0.27 -11.44
N ARG A 560 6.49 1.40 -11.42
CA ARG A 560 5.32 1.63 -12.29
C ARG A 560 5.67 1.57 -13.79
N GLU A 561 6.86 2.00 -14.18
CA GLU A 561 7.38 1.87 -15.56
C GLU A 561 7.73 0.41 -15.90
N THR A 562 8.17 -0.39 -14.91
CA THR A 562 8.28 -1.86 -15.00
C THR A 562 6.91 -2.53 -15.19
N GLU A 563 5.94 -2.28 -14.31
CA GLU A 563 4.58 -2.87 -14.41
C GLU A 563 3.93 -2.50 -15.77
N ARG A 564 4.11 -1.26 -16.23
CA ARG A 564 3.62 -0.80 -17.53
C ARG A 564 4.32 -1.51 -18.70
N SER A 565 5.62 -1.78 -18.58
CA SER A 565 6.36 -2.55 -19.60
C SER A 565 5.85 -4.00 -19.70
N MET A 566 5.46 -4.63 -18.58
CA MET A 566 4.82 -5.95 -18.61
C MET A 566 3.49 -5.92 -19.39
N VAL A 567 2.66 -4.89 -19.17
CA VAL A 567 1.41 -4.70 -19.94
C VAL A 567 1.70 -4.51 -21.44
N GLN A 568 2.79 -3.81 -21.81
CA GLN A 568 3.20 -3.70 -23.20
C GLN A 568 3.68 -5.03 -23.81
N ILE A 569 4.31 -5.91 -23.03
CA ILE A 569 4.65 -7.27 -23.48
C ILE A 569 3.37 -8.08 -23.74
N CYS A 570 2.43 -8.10 -22.80
CA CYS A 570 1.14 -8.81 -22.98
C CYS A 570 0.34 -8.31 -24.20
N GLN A 571 0.56 -7.07 -24.63
CA GLN A 571 -0.06 -6.48 -25.83
C GLN A 571 0.74 -6.69 -27.13
N GLY A 572 1.92 -7.32 -27.08
CA GLY A 572 2.84 -7.43 -28.22
C GLY A 572 3.55 -6.12 -28.60
N ASN A 573 3.35 -5.04 -27.85
CA ASN A 573 3.91 -3.71 -28.08
C ASN A 573 5.38 -3.58 -27.65
N LYS A 574 5.92 -4.57 -26.92
CA LYS A 574 7.31 -4.62 -26.42
C LYS A 574 7.73 -6.09 -26.25
N THR A 575 9.00 -6.40 -26.39
CA THR A 575 9.53 -7.74 -26.11
C THR A 575 10.10 -7.85 -24.69
N LYS A 576 10.15 -9.07 -24.14
CA LYS A 576 10.86 -9.40 -22.89
C LYS A 576 12.29 -8.84 -22.89
N GLN A 577 13.03 -9.03 -23.98
CA GLN A 577 14.43 -8.58 -24.05
C GLN A 577 14.57 -7.06 -24.01
N GLN A 578 13.70 -6.30 -24.69
CA GLN A 578 13.70 -4.84 -24.63
C GLN A 578 13.40 -4.34 -23.21
N MET A 579 12.35 -4.90 -22.56
CA MET A 579 12.06 -4.57 -21.16
C MET A 579 13.22 -4.87 -20.23
N LEU A 580 13.88 -6.02 -20.39
CA LEU A 580 15.03 -6.40 -19.56
C LEU A 580 16.20 -5.42 -19.75
N VAL A 581 16.63 -5.16 -21.00
CA VAL A 581 17.76 -4.25 -21.29
C VAL A 581 17.49 -2.85 -20.75
N GLU A 582 16.39 -2.21 -21.14
CA GLU A 582 16.04 -0.84 -20.73
C GLU A 582 15.92 -0.69 -19.20
N SER A 583 15.45 -1.72 -18.50
CA SER A 583 15.30 -1.67 -17.04
C SER A 583 16.64 -1.95 -16.33
N ILE A 584 17.42 -2.91 -16.82
CA ILE A 584 18.73 -3.25 -16.25
C ILE A 584 19.69 -2.06 -16.38
N GLU A 585 19.72 -1.37 -17.52
CA GLU A 585 20.54 -0.17 -17.71
C GLU A 585 20.18 0.94 -16.71
N GLN A 586 18.90 1.27 -16.56
CA GLN A 586 18.44 2.24 -15.56
C GLN A 586 18.86 1.86 -14.14
N TYR A 587 18.70 0.59 -13.74
CA TYR A 587 19.08 0.15 -12.40
C TYR A 587 20.61 0.00 -12.22
N LYS A 588 21.40 -0.19 -13.28
CA LYS A 588 22.88 -0.14 -13.24
C LYS A 588 23.37 1.27 -12.89
N ASP A 589 22.91 2.30 -13.59
CA ASP A 589 23.29 3.70 -13.33
C ASP A 589 22.99 4.11 -11.89
N MET A 590 21.79 3.74 -11.43
CA MET A 590 21.35 3.97 -10.06
C MET A 590 22.17 3.18 -9.04
N PHE A 591 22.57 1.95 -9.35
CA PHE A 591 23.43 1.15 -8.49
C PHE A 591 24.85 1.73 -8.38
N ILE A 592 25.45 2.16 -9.49
CA ILE A 592 26.78 2.80 -9.51
C ILE A 592 26.77 4.03 -8.61
N ARG A 593 25.77 4.91 -8.78
CA ARG A 593 25.60 6.10 -7.93
C ARG A 593 25.30 5.73 -6.48
N ALA A 594 24.47 4.71 -6.22
CA ALA A 594 24.19 4.23 -4.87
C ALA A 594 25.45 3.70 -4.15
N LYS A 595 26.32 2.97 -4.88
CA LYS A 595 27.58 2.41 -4.37
C LYS A 595 28.60 3.50 -4.04
N ALA A 596 28.72 4.52 -4.90
CA ALA A 596 29.60 5.67 -4.67
C ALA A 596 29.17 6.51 -3.45
N ASP A 597 27.89 6.85 -3.36
CA ASP A 597 27.32 7.68 -2.29
C ASP A 597 26.90 6.89 -1.03
N PHE A 598 27.19 5.58 -0.94
CA PHE A 598 26.62 4.69 0.08
C PHE A 598 26.91 5.11 1.54
N ASN A 599 27.97 5.88 1.77
CA ASN A 599 28.25 6.47 3.08
C ASN A 599 27.12 7.38 3.60
N LYS A 600 26.27 7.95 2.73
CA LYS A 600 25.04 8.66 3.13
C LYS A 600 24.02 7.71 3.76
N VAL A 601 23.83 6.53 3.17
CA VAL A 601 22.98 5.46 3.73
C VAL A 601 23.52 4.99 5.07
N VAL A 602 24.82 4.76 5.17
CA VAL A 602 25.47 4.36 6.45
C VAL A 602 25.28 5.43 7.53
N SER A 603 25.51 6.70 7.23
CA SER A 603 25.33 7.79 8.20
C SER A 603 23.87 7.95 8.62
N SER A 604 22.91 7.82 7.70
CA SER A 604 21.49 7.84 8.03
C SER A 604 21.09 6.65 8.92
N VAL A 605 21.48 5.42 8.56
CA VAL A 605 21.24 4.22 9.36
C VAL A 605 21.88 4.33 10.75
N ARG A 606 23.12 4.85 10.86
CA ARG A 606 23.77 5.15 12.15
C ARG A 606 22.92 6.06 13.03
N ASN A 607 22.40 7.15 12.49
CA ASN A 607 21.63 8.13 13.25
C ASN A 607 20.33 7.55 13.86
N TYR A 608 19.80 6.47 13.29
CA TYR A 608 18.61 5.77 13.79
C TYR A 608 18.89 4.49 14.60
N ILE A 609 20.07 3.87 14.46
CA ILE A 609 20.45 2.61 15.16
C ILE A 609 21.40 2.83 16.35
N GLU A 610 22.35 3.76 16.23
CA GLU A 610 23.29 4.14 17.31
C GLU A 610 22.89 5.47 17.94
N GLY A 611 22.40 6.42 17.12
CA GLY A 611 21.81 7.65 17.61
C GLY A 611 20.51 7.38 18.37
N ASN A 612 20.26 8.16 19.44
CA ASN A 612 19.10 7.98 20.31
C ASN A 612 17.79 8.49 19.67
N GLY A 613 17.40 7.91 18.52
CA GLY A 613 16.17 8.20 17.79
C GLY A 613 14.88 7.91 18.56
N ALA A 614 14.98 7.36 19.78
CA ALA A 614 13.92 7.26 20.76
C ALA A 614 13.54 8.62 21.43
N ALA A 615 14.03 9.76 20.93
CA ALA A 615 13.52 11.10 21.26
C ALA A 615 12.05 11.26 20.81
N GLY A 616 11.12 10.74 21.61
CA GLY A 616 9.69 10.63 21.31
C GLY A 616 9.12 9.21 21.41
N GLY A 617 9.86 8.26 21.98
CA GLY A 617 9.37 6.94 22.39
C GLY A 617 8.90 6.94 23.85
N GLY A 618 7.81 7.65 24.15
CA GLY A 618 7.26 7.71 25.51
C GLY A 618 6.70 6.36 25.97
N GLY A 619 7.51 5.60 26.72
CA GLY A 619 7.07 4.36 27.37
C GLY A 619 6.11 4.66 28.53
N ALA A 620 5.03 3.88 28.64
CA ALA A 620 4.03 4.02 29.69
C ALA A 620 4.54 3.49 31.05
N GLY A 621 5.48 4.22 31.67
CA GLY A 621 5.90 3.99 33.04
C GLY A 621 4.86 4.49 34.04
N GLY A 622 3.93 3.62 34.44
CA GLY A 622 2.95 3.93 35.46
C GLY A 622 3.61 4.12 36.82
N ASN A 623 3.64 5.37 37.33
CA ASN A 623 4.16 5.70 38.66
C ASN A 623 3.04 6.32 39.51
N GLY A 624 2.54 5.58 40.49
CA GLY A 624 1.41 6.00 41.32
C GLY A 624 1.81 7.03 42.37
N GLY A 625 1.43 8.29 42.18
CA GLY A 625 1.58 9.35 43.18
C GLY A 625 0.54 9.21 44.31
N ASN A 626 1.00 8.93 45.52
CA ASN A 626 0.18 8.92 46.74
C ASN A 626 -0.01 10.36 47.27
N GLY A 627 -1.22 10.75 47.73
CA GLY A 627 -1.50 12.19 47.98
C GLY A 627 -2.73 12.64 48.81
N GLY A 628 -3.59 11.75 49.32
CA GLY A 628 -4.70 12.12 50.24
C GLY A 628 -5.87 12.93 49.62
N ALA A 629 -6.93 13.28 50.35
CA ALA A 629 -7.35 12.85 51.71
C ALA A 629 -8.87 13.08 51.94
N GLY A 630 -9.51 12.20 52.72
CA GLY A 630 -10.90 12.34 53.23
C GLY A 630 -12.00 11.79 52.29
N GLY A 631 -13.08 11.14 52.79
CA GLY A 631 -13.31 10.64 54.15
C GLY A 631 -14.78 10.29 54.46
N GLY A 632 -15.01 9.24 55.28
CA GLY A 632 -16.26 9.03 56.03
C GLY A 632 -17.21 7.88 55.61
N GLY A 633 -17.30 6.85 56.46
CA GLY A 633 -18.44 5.90 56.57
C GLY A 633 -18.57 4.79 55.50
N GLY A 634 -19.12 3.61 55.80
CA GLY A 634 -19.52 3.05 57.10
C GLY A 634 -20.37 1.76 56.97
N GLY A 635 -20.11 0.74 57.81
CA GLY A 635 -20.76 -0.60 57.74
C GLY A 635 -20.17 -1.52 56.64
N GLY A 636 -20.12 -2.85 56.75
CA GLY A 636 -20.67 -3.78 57.76
C GLY A 636 -21.85 -4.60 57.19
N GLY A 637 -21.88 -5.94 57.24
CA GLY A 637 -20.89 -6.92 57.72
C GLY A 637 -21.43 -8.37 57.63
N GLY A 638 -20.56 -9.37 57.85
CA GLY A 638 -20.90 -10.80 57.81
C GLY A 638 -20.99 -11.42 56.39
N GLY A 639 -20.96 -12.75 56.22
CA GLY A 639 -20.70 -13.79 57.22
C GLY A 639 -21.19 -15.19 56.78
N GLY A 640 -20.26 -16.13 56.55
CA GLY A 640 -20.57 -17.52 56.15
C GLY A 640 -21.01 -17.70 54.68
N GLY A 641 -21.06 -18.91 54.12
CA GLY A 641 -20.56 -20.19 54.65
C GLY A 641 -21.50 -21.38 54.35
N GLY A 642 -20.93 -22.51 53.90
CA GLY A 642 -21.67 -23.76 53.64
C GLY A 642 -22.05 -23.95 52.17
N GLY A 643 -22.13 -25.20 51.71
CA GLY A 643 -22.45 -25.50 50.30
C GLY A 643 -23.23 -26.78 50.12
N GLY A 644 -23.49 -27.12 48.85
CA GLY A 644 -23.87 -28.47 48.40
C GLY A 644 -25.35 -28.66 48.00
N GLY A 645 -25.55 -29.49 46.97
CA GLY A 645 -26.80 -30.23 46.74
C GLY A 645 -27.55 -29.96 45.43
N GLY A 646 -27.55 -30.95 44.54
CA GLY A 646 -28.50 -31.07 43.41
C GLY A 646 -28.25 -30.17 42.18
N GLY A 647 -28.71 -30.55 40.98
CA GLY A 647 -29.27 -31.85 40.60
C GLY A 647 -29.95 -31.84 39.22
N GLU A 648 -29.52 -32.75 38.33
CA GLU A 648 -30.19 -33.17 37.07
C GLU A 648 -30.39 -32.11 35.96
N GLY A 649 -30.46 -32.51 34.68
CA GLY A 649 -30.58 -31.52 33.58
C GLY A 649 -30.36 -31.92 32.12
N GLY A 650 -30.40 -33.21 31.74
CA GLY A 650 -30.45 -33.63 30.32
C GLY A 650 -29.11 -33.63 29.55
N GLY A 651 -29.05 -34.42 28.48
CA GLY A 651 -27.84 -34.59 27.66
C GLY A 651 -28.11 -35.19 26.27
N GLY A 652 -27.03 -35.46 25.53
CA GLY A 652 -27.04 -35.87 24.12
C GLY A 652 -26.22 -34.88 23.28
N ARG A 653 -25.16 -35.23 22.52
CA ARG A 653 -24.79 -36.49 21.83
C ARG A 653 -25.92 -37.04 20.95
N GLY A 654 -25.78 -37.26 19.65
CA GLY A 654 -24.62 -37.09 18.75
C GLY A 654 -24.18 -38.41 18.13
N GLY A 655 -24.11 -38.45 16.79
CA GLY A 655 -23.62 -39.57 15.99
C GLY A 655 -24.72 -40.51 15.46
N ARG A 656 -24.75 -40.71 14.13
CA ARG A 656 -25.43 -41.85 13.48
C ARG A 656 -24.70 -42.34 12.22
N GLY A 657 -24.24 -43.57 12.32
CA GLY A 657 -24.01 -44.54 11.26
C GLY A 657 -23.86 -45.91 11.96
N GLY A 658 -24.34 -47.04 11.47
CA GLY A 658 -25.23 -47.31 10.32
C GLY A 658 -26.08 -48.57 10.60
N ALA A 659 -26.88 -49.04 9.65
CA ALA A 659 -27.68 -50.27 9.80
C ALA A 659 -26.84 -51.55 9.60
N GLY A 660 -27.22 -52.73 10.11
CA GLY A 660 -28.34 -53.08 11.00
C GLY A 660 -28.81 -54.53 10.81
N ARG A 661 -29.78 -55.00 11.64
CA ARG A 661 -30.53 -56.29 11.58
C ARG A 661 -29.67 -57.59 11.69
N GLY A 662 -29.96 -58.54 12.58
CA GLY A 662 -31.00 -58.65 13.62
C GLY A 662 -31.05 -60.06 14.26
N ALA A 663 -32.14 -60.35 14.98
CA ALA A 663 -32.56 -61.66 15.53
C ALA A 663 -31.90 -62.24 16.82
N ALA A 664 -32.66 -62.12 17.92
CA ALA A 664 -33.06 -63.21 18.85
C ALA A 664 -32.09 -63.91 19.84
N ARG A 665 -32.29 -63.56 21.13
CA ARG A 665 -32.52 -64.43 22.32
C ARG A 665 -31.40 -65.37 22.87
N GLY A 666 -31.18 -65.24 24.19
CA GLY A 666 -30.55 -66.25 25.07
C GLY A 666 -29.04 -66.02 25.32
N GLY A 667 -28.47 -66.24 26.51
CA GLY A 667 -29.07 -66.50 27.83
C GLY A 667 -28.44 -67.68 28.57
N GLY A 668 -27.46 -67.43 29.45
CA GLY A 668 -26.90 -68.43 30.37
C GLY A 668 -25.37 -68.59 30.33
N ALA A 669 -24.80 -69.04 31.45
CA ALA A 669 -23.40 -69.43 31.70
C ALA A 669 -23.40 -70.72 32.57
N PRO A 670 -22.28 -71.39 32.95
CA PRO A 670 -20.85 -71.09 32.73
C PRO A 670 -20.21 -72.27 31.91
N PRO A 671 -19.20 -73.13 32.29
CA PRO A 671 -18.31 -73.27 33.47
C PRO A 671 -16.78 -73.23 33.13
N SER A 672 -16.03 -74.28 33.46
CA SER A 672 -14.56 -74.47 33.51
C SER A 672 -14.12 -75.72 32.66
N THR A 673 -12.86 -76.14 32.43
CA THR A 673 -11.63 -76.28 33.26
C THR A 673 -10.34 -76.52 32.42
N ARG A 674 -9.13 -76.36 33.02
CA ARG A 674 -7.76 -76.87 32.61
C ARG A 674 -7.22 -76.38 31.24
N GLY A 675 -5.93 -76.10 30.99
CA GLY A 675 -4.61 -76.16 31.69
C GLY A 675 -3.50 -75.62 30.73
N ARG A 676 -2.17 -75.88 30.78
CA ARG A 676 -1.25 -76.55 31.74
C ARG A 676 0.25 -76.32 31.36
N ARG A 677 1.01 -75.48 32.10
CA ARG A 677 2.51 -75.27 32.12
C ARG A 677 3.22 -74.42 31.03
N GLY A 678 4.22 -73.64 31.47
CA GLY A 678 5.28 -72.98 30.67
C GLY A 678 6.05 -71.86 31.43
N ARG A 679 7.30 -72.10 31.86
CA ARG A 679 8.28 -71.07 32.33
C ARG A 679 9.29 -70.82 31.20
N GLY A 680 10.12 -69.76 31.14
CA GLY A 680 10.46 -68.59 31.97
C GLY A 680 11.61 -67.83 31.23
N GLY A 681 12.25 -66.74 31.68
CA GLY A 681 12.18 -65.89 32.89
C GLY A 681 13.02 -64.61 32.65
N ALA A 682 13.29 -63.78 33.67
CA ALA A 682 13.99 -62.48 33.53
C ALA A 682 14.89 -62.14 34.74
N ALA A 683 15.83 -61.20 34.58
CA ALA A 683 16.65 -60.61 35.66
C ALA A 683 17.30 -59.27 35.25
N ALA A 684 17.79 -58.47 36.22
CA ALA A 684 18.46 -57.18 35.98
C ALA A 684 19.41 -56.74 37.12
N ALA A 685 20.35 -55.84 36.77
CA ALA A 685 20.98 -54.78 37.59
C ALA A 685 22.00 -55.05 38.75
N ARG A 686 23.12 -54.30 38.66
CA ARG A 686 23.96 -53.63 39.71
C ARG A 686 24.91 -54.44 40.64
N ALA A 687 26.23 -54.18 40.51
CA ALA A 687 27.11 -53.42 41.43
C ALA A 687 28.61 -53.87 41.41
N PRO A 688 29.60 -52.94 41.55
CA PRO A 688 31.08 -53.16 41.57
C PRO A 688 31.59 -53.51 43.00
N PRO A 689 32.90 -53.59 43.37
CA PRO A 689 34.18 -53.14 42.74
C PRO A 689 35.32 -54.22 42.82
N PRO A 690 36.67 -53.97 42.86
CA PRO A 690 37.47 -52.75 42.60
C PRO A 690 38.50 -52.71 41.40
N PRO A 691 39.82 -53.08 41.49
CA PRO A 691 40.92 -52.40 40.75
C PRO A 691 41.69 -53.38 39.79
N PRO A 692 42.93 -53.14 39.25
CA PRO A 692 43.91 -52.04 39.46
C PRO A 692 44.66 -51.50 38.20
N ASP A 693 45.66 -50.62 38.42
CA ASP A 693 47.02 -50.45 37.82
C ASP A 693 47.24 -50.80 36.32
N ASP A 694 47.74 -49.96 35.39
CA ASP A 694 48.18 -48.52 35.36
C ASP A 694 48.05 -48.02 33.86
N ASP A 695 48.36 -46.81 33.35
CA ASP A 695 48.67 -45.43 33.82
C ASP A 695 48.43 -44.39 32.66
N ASP A 696 48.78 -43.10 32.84
CA ASP A 696 49.08 -42.00 31.86
C ASP A 696 48.05 -41.63 30.75
N ASP A 697 47.80 -40.38 30.32
CA ASP A 697 47.94 -38.96 30.77
C ASP A 697 47.23 -38.08 29.68
N PHE A 698 46.69 -36.84 29.79
CA PHE A 698 46.52 -35.79 30.82
C PHE A 698 45.20 -35.02 30.56
N GLY A 699 44.98 -33.82 31.16
CA GLY A 699 44.04 -32.84 30.59
C GLY A 699 43.59 -31.65 31.46
N ALA A 700 42.68 -30.84 30.89
CA ALA A 700 41.78 -29.85 31.52
C ALA A 700 42.31 -28.49 32.07
N ALA A 701 41.37 -27.64 32.51
CA ALA A 701 41.48 -26.22 32.97
C ALA A 701 40.23 -25.87 33.86
N PRO A 702 39.99 -24.65 34.43
CA PRO A 702 40.76 -23.37 34.51
C PRO A 702 41.24 -23.05 35.96
N PRO A 703 40.75 -22.11 36.85
CA PRO A 703 39.67 -21.08 36.87
C PRO A 703 40.17 -19.63 37.21
N ALA A 704 39.42 -18.82 38.01
CA ALA A 704 39.75 -17.44 38.48
C ALA A 704 39.21 -17.18 39.93
N PRO A 705 39.75 -16.23 40.74
CA PRO A 705 39.21 -14.84 40.84
C PRO A 705 40.24 -13.73 41.30
N ALA A 706 39.78 -12.56 41.79
CA ALA A 706 40.53 -11.35 42.24
C ALA A 706 40.34 -11.08 43.78
N PRO A 707 40.82 -9.98 44.49
CA PRO A 707 41.40 -8.66 44.04
C PRO A 707 42.45 -7.90 44.96
N ARG A 708 42.88 -6.67 44.52
CA ARG A 708 43.39 -5.46 45.28
C ARG A 708 44.69 -5.46 46.18
N SER A 709 45.69 -4.60 45.87
CA SER A 709 46.02 -3.30 46.58
C SER A 709 47.50 -2.75 46.62
N ARG A 710 47.64 -1.39 46.55
CA ARG A 710 48.64 -0.40 47.11
C ARG A 710 50.20 -0.46 46.97
N ALA A 711 50.75 0.56 46.27
CA ALA A 711 51.88 1.50 46.61
C ALA A 711 53.35 1.00 46.77
N ARG A 712 54.46 1.80 46.69
CA ARG A 712 54.72 3.28 46.60
C ARG A 712 56.12 3.62 45.99
N GLN A 713 56.46 4.92 45.80
CA GLN A 713 57.72 5.47 45.19
C GLN A 713 58.37 6.62 46.03
N PRO A 714 59.70 6.86 45.95
CA PRO A 714 60.36 8.00 45.24
C PRO A 714 61.66 7.50 44.49
N PRO A 715 62.82 8.20 44.23
CA PRO A 715 63.30 9.62 44.39
C PRO A 715 64.04 10.27 43.14
N PRO A 716 64.69 11.46 43.25
CA PRO A 716 65.27 12.27 42.12
C PRO A 716 66.73 12.78 42.41
N PRO A 717 67.23 14.00 42.04
CA PRO A 717 66.97 15.05 41.00
C PRO A 717 68.25 15.27 40.12
N PRO A 718 68.75 16.46 39.69
CA PRO A 718 68.25 17.83 39.32
C PRO A 718 68.56 18.12 37.81
N PRO A 719 69.03 19.30 37.26
CA PRO A 719 68.99 20.75 37.61
C PRO A 719 68.43 21.65 36.44
N GLN A 720 68.78 22.97 36.38
CA GLN A 720 68.41 23.96 35.32
C GLN A 720 69.43 25.11 35.16
N PRO A 721 69.35 25.92 34.07
CA PRO A 721 68.80 27.32 34.13
C PRO A 721 68.01 27.73 32.84
N LEU A 722 67.34 28.90 32.61
CA LEU A 722 66.91 30.09 33.39
C LEU A 722 65.71 30.84 32.67
N GLN A 723 65.43 32.11 33.00
CA GLN A 723 64.37 33.04 32.51
C GLN A 723 64.89 34.51 32.45
N PRO A 724 64.22 35.60 31.89
CA PRO A 724 62.77 35.92 31.94
C PRO A 724 62.07 36.84 30.87
N ASN A 725 60.72 36.95 30.94
CA ASN A 725 59.78 38.09 30.60
C ASN A 725 59.79 38.75 29.18
N ASN A 726 58.74 39.42 28.63
CA ASN A 726 57.50 40.00 29.19
C ASN A 726 56.37 40.28 28.12
N ARG A 727 55.09 40.05 28.50
CA ARG A 727 53.78 40.69 28.15
C ARG A 727 53.36 41.26 26.76
N ALA A 728 52.02 41.14 26.56
CA ALA A 728 51.06 41.87 25.70
C ALA A 728 50.76 41.30 24.28
N GLY A 729 49.50 41.24 23.80
CA GLY A 729 48.20 41.46 24.48
C GLY A 729 47.00 41.50 23.51
N GLY A 730 45.80 41.12 23.99
CA GLY A 730 44.53 41.21 23.25
C GLY A 730 43.85 39.86 22.97
N ASP A 731 42.56 39.75 23.31
CA ASP A 731 41.70 38.61 22.96
C ASP A 731 41.02 38.90 21.61
N VAL A 732 41.29 38.07 20.59
CA VAL A 732 40.90 38.35 19.20
C VAL A 732 39.73 37.46 18.80
N GLY A 733 38.53 38.06 18.77
CA GLY A 733 37.33 37.41 18.27
C GLY A 733 37.42 37.02 16.78
N PRO A 734 36.55 36.11 16.30
CA PRO A 734 36.52 35.69 14.90
C PRO A 734 36.28 36.86 13.94
N SER A 735 36.77 36.75 12.72
CA SER A 735 36.61 37.77 11.67
C SER A 735 35.45 37.40 10.73
N CYS A 736 34.59 38.36 10.35
CA CYS A 736 33.67 38.13 9.23
C CYS A 736 34.50 37.92 7.96
N LYS A 737 34.04 37.02 7.08
CA LYS A 737 34.65 36.70 5.78
C LYS A 737 34.80 37.89 4.81
N CYS A 738 34.31 39.09 5.16
CA CYS A 738 34.57 40.35 4.44
C CYS A 738 35.82 41.12 4.94
N GLY A 739 36.56 40.58 5.91
CA GLY A 739 37.81 41.18 6.43
C GLY A 739 37.62 42.17 7.59
N ILE A 740 36.38 42.42 8.01
CA ILE A 740 36.05 43.30 9.15
C ILE A 740 35.94 42.43 10.42
N PRO A 741 36.51 42.86 11.57
CA PRO A 741 36.35 42.17 12.86
C PRO A 741 34.87 41.95 13.21
N ALA A 742 34.56 40.84 13.88
CA ALA A 742 33.23 40.65 14.43
C ALA A 742 33.08 41.43 15.75
N GLU A 743 31.95 42.11 15.90
CA GLU A 743 31.48 42.64 17.16
C GLU A 743 30.76 41.53 17.95
N GLU A 744 31.09 41.42 19.24
CA GLU A 744 30.34 40.58 20.15
C GLU A 744 29.05 41.29 20.59
N ARG A 745 27.94 40.55 20.61
CA ARG A 745 26.63 41.03 21.05
C ARG A 745 25.95 39.97 21.93
N THR A 746 25.06 40.43 22.81
CA THR A 746 24.31 39.57 23.73
C THR A 746 22.83 39.60 23.37
N VAL A 747 22.14 38.46 23.42
CA VAL A 747 20.69 38.40 23.15
C VAL A 747 19.94 39.11 24.28
N THR A 748 19.46 40.32 24.02
CA THR A 748 18.62 41.11 24.94
C THR A 748 17.15 40.74 24.88
N LYS A 749 16.68 40.22 23.73
CA LYS A 749 15.26 39.87 23.51
C LYS A 749 14.82 38.66 24.35
N GLU A 750 13.68 38.82 25.01
CA GLU A 750 12.94 37.79 25.76
C GLU A 750 12.82 36.49 24.94
N SER A 751 13.55 35.45 25.31
CA SER A 751 13.66 34.19 24.57
C SER A 751 14.46 33.14 25.36
N ALA A 752 14.39 31.86 24.94
CA ALA A 752 15.24 30.77 25.45
C ALA A 752 16.76 30.91 25.16
N SER A 753 17.17 32.04 24.59
CA SER A 753 18.58 32.42 24.38
C SER A 753 18.94 33.78 24.99
N LYS A 754 18.05 34.44 25.75
CA LYS A 754 18.33 35.69 26.47
C LYS A 754 19.61 35.53 27.31
N GLY A 755 20.53 36.48 27.18
CA GLY A 755 21.84 36.45 27.85
C GLY A 755 22.96 35.66 27.16
N LYS A 756 22.69 34.92 26.07
CA LYS A 756 23.76 34.25 25.29
C LYS A 756 24.53 35.27 24.43
N ARG A 757 25.85 35.08 24.31
CA ARG A 757 26.77 35.91 23.51
C ARG A 757 27.00 35.30 22.13
N PHE A 758 27.08 36.15 21.11
CA PHE A 758 27.27 35.78 19.71
C PHE A 758 28.07 36.88 18.97
N TRP A 759 28.73 36.49 17.89
CA TRP A 759 29.53 37.36 17.05
C TRP A 759 28.73 37.77 15.81
N THR A 760 28.83 39.04 15.42
CA THR A 760 28.25 39.57 14.16
C THR A 760 29.24 40.50 13.48
N CYS A 761 29.16 40.69 12.17
CA CYS A 761 30.01 41.70 11.53
C CYS A 761 29.61 43.12 11.95
N GLY A 762 30.57 43.97 12.32
CA GLY A 762 30.32 45.39 12.61
C GLY A 762 29.79 46.19 11.40
N ASN A 763 29.94 45.68 10.17
CA ASN A 763 29.32 46.27 8.98
C ASN A 763 27.83 45.92 8.89
N ASN A 764 27.03 46.65 9.66
CA ASN A 764 25.60 46.47 9.93
C ASN A 764 24.66 46.71 8.71
N ARG A 765 25.12 46.51 7.47
CA ARG A 765 24.32 46.60 6.23
C ARG A 765 24.63 45.55 5.13
N THR A 766 25.74 44.79 5.17
CA THR A 766 26.07 43.84 4.07
C THR A 766 26.85 42.55 4.42
N CYS A 767 27.14 42.21 5.70
CA CYS A 767 27.73 40.90 6.05
C CYS A 767 26.83 40.13 7.04
N ASP A 768 26.12 39.11 6.55
CA ASP A 768 25.27 38.21 7.33
C ASP A 768 26.07 37.17 8.16
N PHE A 769 27.27 37.54 8.62
CA PHE A 769 28.07 36.68 9.50
C PHE A 769 27.46 36.65 10.91
N PHE A 770 27.19 35.44 11.38
CA PHE A 770 26.67 35.15 12.71
C PHE A 770 27.33 33.88 13.23
N GLU A 771 27.88 33.91 14.44
CA GLU A 771 28.48 32.74 15.10
C GLU A 771 28.25 32.77 16.61
N TRP A 772 27.84 31.64 17.21
CA TRP A 772 27.67 31.54 18.67
C TRP A 772 29.03 31.44 19.37
N GLN A 773 29.20 32.14 20.50
CA GLN A 773 30.38 31.97 21.34
C GLN A 773 30.49 30.53 21.84
N GLY A 774 31.58 29.84 21.47
CA GLY A 774 31.83 28.44 21.82
C GLY A 774 31.47 27.40 20.73
N ALA A 775 31.12 27.82 19.51
CA ALA A 775 30.99 26.90 18.38
C ALA A 775 32.35 26.32 17.92
N PRO A 776 32.45 25.04 17.51
CA PRO A 776 33.67 24.47 16.94
C PRO A 776 33.87 24.91 15.48
N PRO A 777 35.12 25.20 15.05
CA PRO A 777 35.39 25.78 13.73
C PRO A 777 35.21 24.78 12.57
N GLY A 778 34.60 25.25 11.48
CA GLY A 778 34.47 24.50 10.22
C GLY A 778 35.68 24.67 9.27
N PRO A 779 35.92 23.73 8.34
CA PRO A 779 37.07 23.77 7.44
C PRO A 779 36.98 24.88 6.39
N SER A 780 38.14 25.36 5.94
CA SER A 780 38.29 26.42 4.94
C SER A 780 39.10 25.95 3.72
N GLY A 781 38.86 26.59 2.57
CA GLY A 781 39.54 26.33 1.29
C GLY A 781 39.62 27.62 0.45
N PRO A 782 40.60 27.73 -0.47
CA PRO A 782 41.09 29.03 -0.94
C PRO A 782 40.30 29.67 -2.09
N VAL A 783 40.59 30.95 -2.33
CA VAL A 783 39.97 31.84 -3.34
C VAL A 783 41.06 32.43 -4.25
N ALA A 784 40.75 32.64 -5.53
CA ALA A 784 41.53 33.48 -6.45
C ALA A 784 40.75 34.76 -6.81
N SER A 785 41.45 35.85 -7.13
CA SER A 785 40.92 37.23 -7.00
C SER A 785 40.89 38.02 -8.31
N GLY A 786 39.94 38.97 -8.44
CA GLY A 786 39.89 39.93 -9.56
C GLY A 786 38.71 40.93 -9.49
N SER A 787 39.02 42.18 -9.13
CA SER A 787 38.24 43.44 -9.27
C SER A 787 37.17 43.49 -10.39
N GLY A 788 36.02 44.16 -10.28
CA GLY A 788 35.72 45.49 -9.68
C GLY A 788 35.56 46.55 -10.80
N SER A 789 34.65 47.55 -10.80
CA SER A 789 33.74 48.08 -9.77
C SER A 789 32.59 48.93 -10.38
N ARG A 790 31.50 49.14 -9.60
CA ARG A 790 30.50 50.26 -9.66
C ARG A 790 29.70 50.58 -10.96
N ALA A 791 28.41 50.21 -10.90
CA ALA A 791 27.21 51.07 -10.93
C ALA A 791 27.12 52.36 -11.80
N SER A 792 26.00 52.47 -12.56
CA SER A 792 25.17 53.69 -12.70
C SER A 792 23.77 53.36 -13.26
N VAL A 793 22.82 54.29 -13.17
CA VAL A 793 21.38 54.10 -13.46
C VAL A 793 20.83 55.28 -14.27
N VAL A 794 20.27 55.00 -15.47
CA VAL A 794 19.26 55.82 -16.21
C VAL A 794 19.73 57.20 -16.77
N PRO A 795 19.25 57.68 -17.95
CA PRO A 795 18.93 57.02 -19.23
C PRO A 795 19.48 57.82 -20.46
N ALA A 796 19.24 57.37 -21.71
CA ALA A 796 18.84 58.27 -22.82
C ALA A 796 18.43 57.56 -24.14
N LYS A 797 17.64 58.31 -24.91
CA LYS A 797 16.97 58.09 -26.21
C LYS A 797 17.74 57.36 -27.34
N ARG A 798 16.93 56.76 -28.23
CA ARG A 798 17.16 56.46 -29.67
C ARG A 798 18.04 57.54 -30.37
N THR A 799 18.84 57.23 -31.40
CA THR A 799 18.45 56.60 -32.69
C THR A 799 19.66 56.05 -33.47
N TYR A 800 19.51 54.95 -34.21
CA TYR A 800 19.53 54.92 -35.69
C TYR A 800 19.06 53.55 -36.23
N SER A 801 19.05 53.38 -37.55
CA SER A 801 18.24 52.39 -38.29
C SER A 801 19.00 51.16 -38.82
N ASN A 802 18.30 50.02 -38.83
CA ASN A 802 18.36 48.88 -39.76
C ASN A 802 19.59 48.72 -40.68
N ARG A 803 20.23 47.54 -40.60
CA ARG A 803 19.94 46.48 -41.59
C ARG A 803 20.31 45.06 -41.12
N THR A 804 19.40 44.12 -41.44
CA THR A 804 19.62 42.68 -41.67
C THR A 804 20.50 41.90 -40.67
N GLY A 805 19.84 41.41 -39.63
CA GLY A 805 20.16 40.13 -38.99
C GLY A 805 18.83 39.48 -38.60
N GLU A 806 18.28 38.61 -39.46
CA GLU A 806 17.02 37.92 -39.18
C GLU A 806 17.29 36.76 -38.21
N GLU A 807 16.64 36.77 -37.04
CA GLU A 807 16.59 35.57 -36.21
C GLU A 807 15.77 34.48 -36.92
N PRO A 808 16.19 33.20 -36.88
CA PRO A 808 15.48 32.13 -37.56
C PRO A 808 14.07 31.95 -36.99
N ALA A 809 13.07 31.93 -37.88
CA ALA A 809 11.67 31.77 -37.51
C ALA A 809 11.43 30.46 -36.73
N ARG A 810 10.82 30.58 -35.55
CA ARG A 810 10.55 29.42 -34.68
C ARG A 810 9.41 28.59 -35.26
N GLN A 811 9.73 27.44 -35.83
CA GLN A 811 8.73 26.51 -36.34
C GLN A 811 8.18 25.61 -35.24
N CYS A 812 6.85 25.49 -35.18
CA CYS A 812 6.19 24.54 -34.30
C CYS A 812 6.22 23.10 -34.84
N ILE A 813 5.74 22.12 -34.07
CA ILE A 813 5.75 20.69 -34.45
C ILE A 813 4.96 20.42 -35.74
N CYS A 814 4.04 21.30 -36.15
CA CYS A 814 3.35 21.24 -37.44
C CYS A 814 4.22 21.63 -38.65
N LYS A 815 5.49 22.03 -38.47
CA LYS A 815 6.38 22.65 -39.48
C LYS A 815 5.83 23.96 -40.06
N GLU A 816 5.12 24.70 -39.22
CA GLU A 816 4.56 26.01 -39.53
C GLU A 816 5.03 27.01 -38.46
N ASP A 817 5.05 28.29 -38.79
CA ASP A 817 5.58 29.31 -37.87
C ASP A 817 4.73 29.40 -36.59
N ALA A 818 5.43 29.47 -35.46
CA ALA A 818 4.84 29.69 -34.15
C ALA A 818 4.44 31.17 -33.99
N VAL A 819 3.41 31.41 -33.19
CA VAL A 819 2.98 32.76 -32.83
C VAL A 819 3.45 33.13 -31.42
N GLN A 820 4.03 34.33 -31.31
CA GLN A 820 4.44 34.95 -30.05
C GLN A 820 3.19 35.40 -29.26
N ARG A 821 3.17 35.13 -27.95
CA ARG A 821 2.10 35.52 -27.03
C ARG A 821 2.69 35.92 -25.67
N THR A 822 1.89 36.60 -24.84
CA THR A 822 2.28 37.04 -23.49
C THR A 822 1.36 36.43 -22.45
N VAL A 823 1.90 36.05 -21.29
CA VAL A 823 1.13 35.50 -20.16
C VAL A 823 0.31 36.63 -19.51
N VAL A 824 -1.01 36.63 -19.76
CA VAL A 824 -1.96 37.59 -19.18
C VAL A 824 -2.55 37.15 -17.83
N LYS A 825 -2.41 35.87 -17.46
CA LYS A 825 -2.94 35.33 -16.19
C LYS A 825 -2.06 35.77 -15.01
N GLU A 826 -2.69 36.15 -13.90
CA GLU A 826 -1.99 36.45 -12.64
C GLU A 826 -1.13 35.28 -12.15
N GLY A 827 0.05 35.60 -11.63
CA GLY A 827 1.03 34.65 -11.10
C GLY A 827 2.48 35.01 -11.48
N PRO A 828 3.48 34.22 -11.04
CA PRO A 828 4.91 34.56 -11.14
C PRO A 828 5.49 34.74 -12.56
N ASN A 829 4.73 34.41 -13.61
CA ASN A 829 5.13 34.55 -15.01
C ASN A 829 4.28 35.57 -15.78
N LYS A 830 3.39 36.33 -15.13
CA LYS A 830 2.60 37.38 -15.81
C LYS A 830 3.53 38.38 -16.51
N GLY A 831 3.22 38.72 -17.75
CA GLY A 831 4.04 39.59 -18.60
C GLY A 831 5.18 38.87 -19.34
N LYS A 832 5.50 37.60 -19.05
CA LYS A 832 6.49 36.85 -19.84
C LYS A 832 5.95 36.50 -21.24
N VAL A 833 6.87 36.49 -22.19
CA VAL A 833 6.63 36.13 -23.60
C VAL A 833 6.88 34.64 -23.80
N PHE A 834 6.05 33.99 -24.63
CA PHE A 834 6.23 32.61 -25.08
C PHE A 834 5.78 32.44 -26.53
N TRP A 835 6.30 31.42 -27.21
CA TRP A 835 5.91 31.02 -28.56
C TRP A 835 5.05 29.76 -28.50
N THR A 836 4.03 29.65 -29.35
CA THR A 836 3.18 28.45 -29.44
C THR A 836 2.59 28.27 -30.84
N CYS A 837 2.02 27.10 -31.14
CA CYS A 837 1.36 26.85 -32.42
C CYS A 837 0.18 27.83 -32.64
N HIS A 838 0.05 28.38 -33.85
CA HIS A 838 -0.95 29.41 -34.15
C HIS A 838 -2.38 28.87 -34.35
N LYS A 839 -2.54 27.55 -34.55
CA LYS A 839 -3.84 26.90 -34.81
C LYS A 839 -4.80 26.97 -33.61
N THR A 840 -6.08 26.74 -33.87
CA THR A 840 -7.15 26.70 -32.86
C THR A 840 -6.94 25.54 -31.87
N MET A 841 -7.59 25.60 -30.69
CA MET A 841 -7.32 24.67 -29.59
C MET A 841 -7.54 23.19 -29.94
N ASP A 842 -8.43 22.89 -30.89
CA ASP A 842 -8.84 21.54 -31.25
C ASP A 842 -7.88 20.84 -32.24
N VAL A 843 -6.95 21.60 -32.86
CA VAL A 843 -6.02 21.10 -33.91
C VAL A 843 -4.58 21.62 -33.77
N LYS A 844 -4.25 22.38 -32.72
CA LYS A 844 -2.88 22.84 -32.47
C LYS A 844 -1.98 21.72 -31.91
N CYS A 845 -0.71 21.75 -32.30
CA CYS A 845 0.30 20.91 -31.65
C CYS A 845 0.75 21.50 -30.31
N ASP A 846 1.38 20.65 -29.49
CA ASP A 846 1.80 20.96 -28.12
C ASP A 846 3.07 21.83 -28.00
N PHE A 847 3.46 22.52 -29.08
CA PHE A 847 4.66 23.36 -29.10
C PHE A 847 4.55 24.56 -28.16
N PHE A 848 5.58 24.73 -27.33
CA PHE A 848 5.75 25.83 -26.39
C PHE A 848 7.24 26.08 -26.15
N GLU A 849 7.68 27.33 -26.29
CA GLU A 849 9.01 27.82 -25.87
C GLU A 849 8.85 29.17 -25.15
N TRP A 850 9.71 29.48 -24.18
CA TRP A 850 9.77 30.84 -23.65
C TRP A 850 10.54 31.79 -24.59
N GLY A 851 10.17 33.07 -24.60
CA GLY A 851 10.75 34.09 -25.48
C GLY A 851 12.19 34.49 -25.14
N ASP A 852 12.66 34.16 -23.93
CA ASP A 852 14.02 34.35 -23.43
C ASP A 852 14.95 33.13 -23.67
N GLU A 853 14.43 32.02 -24.22
CA GLU A 853 15.24 30.91 -24.72
C GLU A 853 15.54 31.06 -26.23
N PRO A 854 16.73 30.68 -26.74
CA PRO A 854 17.05 30.75 -28.16
C PRO A 854 16.29 29.71 -29.02
N PRO A 855 16.03 29.98 -30.31
CA PRO A 855 15.25 29.10 -31.19
C PRO A 855 15.78 27.67 -31.32
N ARG A 856 14.91 26.66 -31.19
CA ARG A 856 15.24 25.25 -31.43
C ARG A 856 14.56 24.73 -32.70
N ASN A 857 15.32 24.57 -33.79
CA ASN A 857 14.75 24.09 -35.07
C ASN A 857 14.30 22.62 -34.98
N ALA A 858 12.99 22.38 -35.11
CA ALA A 858 12.36 21.06 -35.04
C ALA A 858 12.55 20.22 -36.33
N GLY A 859 13.81 19.97 -36.73
CA GLY A 859 14.07 19.36 -38.05
C GLY A 859 15.50 18.94 -38.37
N ALA A 860 16.23 18.30 -37.44
CA ALA A 860 17.52 17.65 -37.74
C ALA A 860 17.64 16.27 -37.11
N SER A 861 17.96 15.25 -37.91
CA SER A 861 18.15 13.86 -37.47
C SER A 861 19.65 13.52 -37.37
N GLY A 862 20.18 13.50 -36.14
CA GLY A 862 21.56 13.13 -35.83
C GLY A 862 21.69 12.77 -34.35
N GLY A 863 22.51 11.77 -34.02
CA GLY A 863 22.54 11.17 -32.68
C GLY A 863 23.13 12.07 -31.59
N GLY A 864 22.45 12.15 -30.45
CA GLY A 864 22.91 12.84 -29.23
C GLY A 864 21.89 12.63 -28.10
N ASN A 865 22.35 12.26 -26.91
CA ASN A 865 21.50 11.80 -25.80
C ASN A 865 21.26 12.92 -24.78
N ALA A 866 19.99 13.21 -24.41
CA ALA A 866 19.55 13.67 -23.07
C ALA A 866 18.10 14.23 -23.04
N GLY A 867 17.45 14.12 -21.87
CA GLY A 867 16.51 15.14 -21.36
C GLY A 867 15.10 15.20 -21.96
N GLY A 868 14.16 14.37 -21.48
CA GLY A 868 12.74 14.44 -21.84
C GLY A 868 11.88 15.26 -20.85
N MET A 869 10.70 15.70 -21.30
CA MET A 869 9.61 16.12 -20.41
C MET A 869 8.26 15.55 -20.85
N ALA A 870 7.80 14.49 -20.17
CA ALA A 870 6.40 14.09 -20.20
C ALA A 870 5.57 15.06 -19.35
N ARG A 871 4.34 15.38 -19.79
CA ARG A 871 3.46 16.36 -19.15
C ARG A 871 3.12 16.01 -17.70
N THR A 872 3.77 16.65 -16.74
CA THR A 872 3.36 16.66 -15.33
C THR A 872 2.23 17.64 -15.10
N ASN A 873 0.99 17.15 -15.12
CA ASN A 873 -0.17 17.96 -14.78
C ASN A 873 -0.25 18.10 -13.24
N SER A 874 0.55 19.01 -12.69
CA SER A 874 0.70 19.26 -11.24
C SER A 874 -0.50 20.02 -10.66
N ALA A 875 -1.67 19.38 -10.64
CA ALA A 875 -2.83 19.85 -9.91
C ALA A 875 -2.69 19.47 -8.43
N ALA A 876 -2.25 20.41 -7.59
CA ALA A 876 -2.44 20.32 -6.15
C ALA A 876 -3.96 20.43 -5.87
N GLY A 877 -4.55 19.37 -5.32
CA GLY A 877 -5.99 19.25 -5.12
C GLY A 877 -6.31 18.55 -3.80
N SER A 878 -6.34 19.34 -2.73
CA SER A 878 -6.77 18.94 -1.39
C SER A 878 -8.30 18.75 -1.33
N GLY A 879 -8.78 18.02 -0.32
CA GLY A 879 -10.12 18.17 0.25
C GLY A 879 -11.34 18.16 -0.70
N ALA A 880 -11.99 17.00 -0.82
CA ALA A 880 -13.33 16.96 -1.40
C ALA A 880 -14.39 17.35 -0.36
N SER A 881 -14.76 18.63 -0.31
CA SER A 881 -16.05 19.09 0.21
C SER A 881 -16.94 19.54 -0.94
N SER A 882 -18.26 19.33 -0.83
CA SER A 882 -19.22 19.56 -1.91
C SER A 882 -19.74 21.00 -1.91
N GLY A 883 -19.27 21.81 -2.86
CA GLY A 883 -19.80 23.16 -3.14
C GLY A 883 -20.18 23.32 -4.60
N GLU A 884 -21.47 23.38 -4.91
CA GLU A 884 -22.00 23.66 -6.24
C GLU A 884 -21.98 25.19 -6.47
N CYS A 885 -21.25 25.67 -7.49
CA CYS A 885 -21.13 27.10 -7.78
C CYS A 885 -21.88 27.49 -9.06
N TYR A 886 -22.57 28.64 -9.02
CA TYR A 886 -23.56 29.03 -10.04
C TYR A 886 -22.93 29.50 -11.35
N LYS A 887 -23.56 29.13 -12.48
CA LYS A 887 -23.25 29.68 -13.80
C LYS A 887 -23.95 31.02 -14.00
N VAL A 888 -23.22 32.13 -13.89
CA VAL A 888 -23.69 33.41 -14.43
C VAL A 888 -23.59 33.37 -15.96
N ARG A 889 -24.75 33.37 -16.65
CA ARG A 889 -24.83 33.55 -18.10
C ARG A 889 -25.11 35.02 -18.42
N SER A 890 -24.12 35.75 -18.91
CA SER A 890 -24.36 37.00 -19.63
C SER A 890 -24.84 36.69 -21.05
N HIS A 891 -26.11 36.96 -21.34
CA HIS A 891 -26.63 36.91 -22.70
C HIS A 891 -26.34 38.24 -23.41
N ILE A 892 -25.54 38.19 -24.49
CA ILE A 892 -25.51 39.23 -25.52
C ILE A 892 -25.69 38.52 -26.86
N THR A 893 -26.89 38.66 -27.43
CA THR A 893 -27.27 38.10 -28.73
C THR A 893 -27.47 39.24 -29.72
N ALA A 894 -26.60 39.32 -30.73
CA ALA A 894 -26.85 40.09 -31.94
C ALA A 894 -27.21 39.12 -33.07
N PRO A 895 -28.26 39.39 -33.88
CA PRO A 895 -28.70 38.48 -34.93
C PRO A 895 -27.84 38.59 -36.21
N PRO A 896 -27.77 37.53 -37.04
CA PRO A 896 -27.21 37.63 -38.38
C PRO A 896 -28.14 38.40 -39.32
N PRO A 897 -27.63 39.07 -40.36
CA PRO A 897 -28.46 39.73 -41.38
C PRO A 897 -29.15 38.70 -42.29
N ALA A 898 -30.36 39.04 -42.74
CA ALA A 898 -31.03 38.31 -43.81
C ALA A 898 -30.39 38.64 -45.17
N ALA A 899 -30.48 37.71 -46.12
CA ALA A 899 -30.10 37.91 -47.50
C ALA A 899 -31.25 37.49 -48.42
N ASP A 900 -31.95 38.48 -48.96
CA ASP A 900 -32.76 38.38 -50.17
C ASP A 900 -32.21 39.42 -51.15
N GLY A 901 -32.14 39.09 -52.44
CA GLY A 901 -31.39 39.87 -53.42
C GLY A 901 -32.27 40.70 -54.37
N VAL A 902 -31.69 41.80 -54.85
CA VAL A 902 -31.61 42.22 -56.26
C VAL A 902 -30.35 43.08 -56.41
#